data_AF-A0A9N9C0C8-F1
#
_entry.id   AF-A0A9N9C0C8-F1
#
_cell.length_a   1.000
_cell.length_b   1.000
_cell.length_c   1.000
_cell.angle_alpha   90.00
_cell.angle_beta   90.00
_cell.angle_gamma   90.00
#
_symmetry.space_group_name_H-M   'P 1'
#
loop_
_entity.id
_entity.type
_entity.pdbx_description
1 polymer ?
#
loop_
_entity_poly.entity_id
_entity_poly.type
_entity_poly.pdbx_seq_one_letter_code
_entity_poly.pdbx_strand_id
1 'polypeptide(L)'
;MSSNPLLQFVTFSSAVEATFWHTLSTRKIDLYKLDDTSHDILGYYSTGRTVISQHATEANISMPAHLCLGTGAFDDANAESFSRLPPFSYPSIGKIKNTNTIEDFKSLDKTSLFKEITEQIWQDIISGEAIKNPCLITRFLLVTFADLKKYKYHYWFGFPALLTEPPWSVAENGQIKSIGDSWESNEIESFRENYDLFRQKQSGANAGFFLVRKSSNNEVMIGSLSEWDTFFESCNDNERIVGFADPSSLPMNPGWPLRNLLVLLQRHWNVHKIKVLCYREIPGKKDISQTRILTVEIPETTSISDKCPKSVGWEKNPQGKLGPRSADLAPLMDPTKLADTSVDLNLKLMRWRIVPDLQLEKIRETKCLLLGAGTLGCYVARCLLGWGVRHITFVDNARVSFSNPIRQPLFFFEDCLEGGKPKAQTAAENLKKVYPGVITEGHDISIPMPGHPITSESKVRSDVEKISQLVESHDVVFLLMDSRESRWLPTMLGASMRKLVINTALGFDTYVVMRHGVKDLHAASKTTNAYSSKMPKVEHLGCYFCNDIVAPADSLKDRTLDQQCTVTRPGLSAIAGAYAVELMVSVLHHEKGPAAPADTNNDDLSSATSTPLGIIPHQIRGFLTNFNNMLIIGQAYDKCTACSDKILEEYKINGYEFLKRVFDSSTYLEELTGLAKLHQESEAAGDFDWDEEDTEL
;
A
#
# COMPACT_ATOMS: atom_id res chain seq x y z
N MET A 1 3.48 23.01 59.98
CA MET A 1 4.38 23.56 58.94
C MET A 1 3.99 22.91 57.64
N SER A 2 3.25 23.60 56.78
CA SER A 2 2.87 23.09 55.45
C SER A 2 4.13 23.03 54.59
N SER A 3 4.59 21.83 54.25
CA SER A 3 5.70 21.65 53.30
C SER A 3 5.23 22.10 51.91
N ASN A 4 5.91 23.08 51.31
CA ASN A 4 5.64 23.49 49.94
C ASN A 4 5.82 22.29 48.98
N PRO A 5 4.91 22.09 48.00
CA PRO A 5 4.96 20.94 47.12
C PRO A 5 6.16 21.01 46.16
N LEU A 6 6.70 19.83 45.84
CA LEU A 6 7.79 19.69 44.86
C LEU A 6 7.32 20.06 43.45
N LEU A 7 8.16 20.77 42.70
CA LEU A 7 7.86 21.15 41.33
C LEU A 7 7.94 19.92 40.40
N GLN A 8 6.81 19.57 39.78
CA GLN A 8 6.71 18.50 38.78
C GLN A 8 6.75 19.09 37.36
N PHE A 9 7.29 18.32 36.41
CA PHE A 9 7.53 18.81 35.04
C PHE A 9 6.96 17.83 34.02
N VAL A 10 6.42 18.37 32.92
CA VAL A 10 5.98 17.58 31.77
C VAL A 10 7.18 17.32 30.85
N THR A 11 7.43 16.05 30.54
CA THR A 11 8.53 15.64 29.66
C THR A 11 8.26 16.06 28.21
N PHE A 12 9.32 16.42 27.48
CA PHE A 12 9.23 16.55 26.03
C PHE A 12 8.78 15.26 25.37
N SER A 13 8.04 15.40 24.28
CA SER A 13 7.64 14.31 23.41
C SER A 13 8.06 14.64 21.98
N SER A 14 8.47 13.63 21.23
CA SER A 14 8.99 13.80 19.87
C SER A 14 7.91 13.60 18.80
N ALA A 15 8.03 14.35 17.72
CA ALA A 15 7.31 14.16 16.46
C ALA A 15 8.31 14.23 15.30
N VAL A 16 8.33 13.21 14.45
CA VAL A 16 9.29 13.14 13.33
C VAL A 16 8.52 13.01 12.02
N GLU A 17 8.73 13.97 11.13
CA GLU A 17 8.08 14.00 9.80
C GLU A 17 8.72 12.99 8.85
N ALA A 18 7.97 12.53 7.83
CA ALA A 18 8.48 11.60 6.82
C ALA A 18 9.67 12.18 6.02
N THR A 19 9.69 13.50 5.82
CA THR A 19 10.75 14.25 5.13
C THR A 19 12.10 14.13 5.82
N PHE A 20 12.12 14.07 7.15
CA PHE A 20 13.33 13.84 7.94
C PHE A 20 13.95 12.48 7.61
N TRP A 21 13.14 11.42 7.61
CA TRP A 21 13.59 10.05 7.32
C TRP A 21 14.08 9.89 5.89
N HIS A 22 13.41 10.54 4.94
CA HIS A 22 13.87 10.59 3.55
C HIS A 22 15.27 11.22 3.46
N THR A 23 15.45 12.39 4.08
CA THR A 23 16.73 13.11 4.08
C THR A 23 17.84 12.31 4.77
N LEU A 24 17.53 11.66 5.91
CA LEU A 24 18.47 10.78 6.61
C LEU A 24 18.92 9.62 5.72
N SER A 25 17.99 8.99 5.01
CA SER A 25 18.29 7.88 4.10
C SER A 25 19.15 8.29 2.92
N THR A 26 18.84 9.42 2.26
CA THR A 26 19.67 9.98 1.19
C THR A 26 21.07 10.30 1.69
N ARG A 27 21.20 11.03 2.81
CA ARG A 27 22.51 11.35 3.39
C ARG A 27 23.27 10.10 3.83
N LYS A 28 22.60 9.07 4.33
CA LYS A 28 23.26 7.81 4.73
C LYS A 28 23.84 7.05 3.53
N ILE A 29 23.14 7.04 2.40
CA ILE A 29 23.60 6.38 1.17
C ILE A 29 24.72 7.20 0.50
N ASP A 30 24.51 8.50 0.34
CA ASP A 30 25.35 9.33 -0.52
C ASP A 30 26.57 9.92 0.21
N LEU A 31 26.36 10.37 1.47
CA LEU A 31 27.38 11.10 2.25
C LEU A 31 28.04 10.23 3.31
N TYR A 32 27.27 9.74 4.29
CA TYR A 32 27.81 9.08 5.48
C TYR A 32 28.35 7.68 5.17
N LYS A 33 27.71 6.92 4.27
CA LYS A 33 28.11 5.55 3.92
C LYS A 33 28.30 4.69 5.18
N LEU A 34 29.52 4.23 5.47
CA LEU A 34 29.85 3.45 6.67
C LEU A 34 30.15 4.31 7.89
N ASP A 35 30.34 5.62 7.73
CA ASP A 35 30.56 6.53 8.84
C ASP A 35 29.34 6.56 9.77
N ASP A 36 29.59 6.32 11.05
CA ASP A 36 28.62 6.30 12.12
C ASP A 36 28.80 7.48 13.08
N THR A 37 29.65 8.46 12.74
CA THR A 37 29.88 9.65 13.56
C THR A 37 28.59 10.41 13.89
N SER A 38 28.62 11.09 15.03
CA SER A 38 27.50 11.89 15.49
C SER A 38 27.45 13.21 14.72
N HIS A 39 26.27 13.60 14.25
CA HIS A 39 26.05 14.82 13.47
C HIS A 39 25.11 15.77 14.21
N ASP A 40 25.24 17.07 13.97
CA ASP A 40 24.31 18.05 14.52
C ASP A 40 23.03 18.12 13.68
N ILE A 41 21.91 18.29 14.38
CA ILE A 41 20.58 18.42 13.79
C ILE A 41 19.78 19.54 14.46
N LEU A 42 18.92 20.18 13.70
CA LEU A 42 18.04 21.25 14.16
C LEU A 42 16.62 20.71 14.36
N GLY A 43 16.12 20.80 15.58
CA GLY A 43 14.72 20.59 15.91
C GLY A 43 14.04 21.91 16.25
N TYR A 44 12.71 21.88 16.31
CA TYR A 44 11.92 23.01 16.77
C TYR A 44 10.77 22.53 17.64
N TYR A 45 10.33 23.35 18.59
CA TYR A 45 9.14 23.08 19.40
C TYR A 45 8.26 24.33 19.46
N SER A 46 7.01 24.16 19.88
CA SER A 46 6.05 25.26 20.04
C SER A 46 5.53 25.31 21.48
N THR A 47 4.69 26.29 21.80
CA THR A 47 4.02 26.33 23.09
C THR A 47 2.85 25.34 23.15
N GLY A 48 2.63 24.74 24.31
CA GLY A 48 1.50 23.85 24.55
C GLY A 48 0.17 24.61 24.49
N ARG A 49 -0.90 23.96 24.04
CA ARG A 49 -2.23 24.57 23.94
C ARG A 49 -3.32 23.67 24.45
N THR A 50 -4.36 24.26 25.02
CA THR A 50 -5.61 23.57 25.36
C THR A 50 -6.71 24.09 24.45
N VAL A 51 -7.42 23.21 23.76
CA VAL A 51 -8.60 23.61 22.99
C VAL A 51 -9.81 23.50 23.90
N ILE A 52 -10.45 24.64 24.15
CA ILE A 52 -11.68 24.73 24.93
C ILE A 52 -12.84 24.49 23.97
N SER A 53 -13.64 23.45 24.19
CA SER A 53 -14.85 23.20 23.39
C SER A 53 -15.91 24.25 23.71
N GLN A 54 -16.61 24.74 22.69
CA GLN A 54 -17.71 25.71 22.85
C GLN A 54 -18.97 25.05 23.45
N HIS A 55 -19.04 23.71 23.46
CA HIS A 55 -20.12 22.95 24.06
C HIS A 55 -19.69 22.45 25.46
N ALA A 56 -20.39 22.91 26.51
CA ALA A 56 -20.10 22.61 27.91
C ALA A 56 -20.14 21.11 28.29
N THR A 57 -20.50 20.23 27.36
CA THR A 57 -20.57 18.78 27.50
C THR A 57 -19.28 18.05 27.11
N GLU A 58 -18.31 18.71 26.47
CA GLU A 58 -17.05 18.10 26.04
C GLU A 58 -15.88 18.55 26.90
N ALA A 59 -15.03 17.60 27.31
CA ALA A 59 -13.84 17.87 28.11
C ALA A 59 -12.81 18.71 27.32
N ASN A 60 -12.22 19.70 27.97
CA ASN A 60 -11.10 20.49 27.42
C ASN A 60 -9.97 19.56 26.94
N ILE A 61 -9.58 19.66 25.68
CA ILE A 61 -8.54 18.81 25.08
C ILE A 61 -7.19 19.50 25.24
N SER A 62 -6.33 18.93 26.09
CA SER A 62 -4.96 19.40 26.28
C SER A 62 -4.05 18.81 25.20
N MET A 63 -3.44 19.67 24.38
CA MET A 63 -2.48 19.27 23.34
C MET A 63 -1.08 19.75 23.72
N PRO A 64 -0.23 18.85 24.27
CA PRO A 64 1.15 19.20 24.58
C PRO A 64 1.91 19.48 23.27
N ALA A 65 2.88 20.38 23.32
CA ALA A 65 3.75 20.60 22.18
C ALA A 65 4.79 19.48 22.07
N HIS A 66 5.14 19.15 20.83
CA HIS A 66 6.15 18.17 20.50
C HIS A 66 7.44 18.88 20.06
N LEU A 67 8.59 18.23 20.29
CA LEU A 67 9.81 18.54 19.57
C LEU A 67 9.69 17.91 18.17
N CYS A 68 9.62 18.74 17.15
CA CYS A 68 9.44 18.35 15.76
C CYS A 68 10.78 18.29 15.02
N LEU A 69 10.97 17.24 14.23
CA LEU A 69 12.02 17.14 13.22
C LEU A 69 11.37 17.04 11.84
N GLY A 70 11.64 18.03 11.00
CA GLY A 70 11.05 18.16 9.67
C GLY A 70 12.06 18.51 8.59
N THR A 71 11.58 19.22 7.58
CA THR A 71 12.44 19.75 6.50
C THR A 71 13.43 20.77 7.07
N GLY A 72 14.71 20.65 6.70
CA GLY A 72 15.79 21.52 7.23
C GLY A 72 16.40 21.05 8.56
N ALA A 73 16.00 19.89 9.09
CA ALA A 73 16.57 19.36 10.32
C ALA A 73 18.07 19.04 10.26
N PHE A 74 18.66 19.00 9.06
CA PHE A 74 20.10 18.79 8.87
C PHE A 74 20.81 20.02 8.27
N ASP A 75 20.16 21.18 8.31
CA ASP A 75 20.77 22.46 7.96
C ASP A 75 21.63 22.95 9.13
N ASP A 76 22.64 23.78 8.85
CA ASP A 76 23.52 24.33 9.89
C ASP A 76 22.73 25.21 10.86
N ALA A 77 23.06 25.13 12.16
CA ALA A 77 22.41 25.92 13.20
C ALA A 77 22.85 27.40 13.15
N ASN A 78 22.28 28.15 12.21
CA ASN A 78 22.57 29.57 11.99
C ASN A 78 21.28 30.41 11.90
N ALA A 79 21.45 31.74 11.90
CA ALA A 79 20.33 32.68 11.87
C ALA A 79 19.42 32.52 10.63
N GLU A 80 19.97 32.10 9.48
CA GLU A 80 19.18 31.84 8.27
C GLU A 80 18.31 30.60 8.44
N SER A 81 18.85 29.50 8.97
CA SER A 81 18.11 28.27 9.24
C SER A 81 17.02 28.49 10.29
N PHE A 82 17.28 29.31 11.31
CA PHE A 82 16.26 29.67 12.30
C PHE A 82 15.10 30.47 11.70
N SER A 83 15.38 31.31 10.70
CA SER A 83 14.34 32.08 9.99
C SER A 83 13.43 31.22 9.09
N ARG A 84 13.87 30.02 8.70
CA ARG A 84 13.10 29.05 7.90
C ARG A 84 12.17 28.18 8.74
N LEU A 85 12.30 28.22 10.06
CA LEU A 85 11.44 27.45 10.96
C LEU A 85 9.99 27.93 10.88
N PRO A 86 9.01 27.05 11.15
CA PRO A 86 7.61 27.45 11.18
C PRO A 86 7.37 28.65 12.11
N PRO A 87 6.45 29.57 11.78
CA PRO A 87 6.15 30.69 12.65
C PRO A 87 5.66 30.20 14.03
N PHE A 88 5.96 30.96 15.08
CA PHE A 88 5.64 30.61 16.47
C PHE A 88 6.34 29.32 16.97
N SER A 89 7.48 28.97 16.39
CA SER A 89 8.35 27.90 16.88
C SER A 89 9.65 28.43 17.47
N TYR A 90 10.28 27.61 18.30
CA TYR A 90 11.52 27.91 18.99
C TYR A 90 12.55 26.82 18.63
N PRO A 91 13.77 27.19 18.22
CA PRO A 91 14.78 26.21 17.85
C PRO A 91 15.28 25.43 19.07
N SER A 92 15.70 24.20 18.79
CA SER A 92 16.36 23.31 19.74
C SER A 92 17.43 22.55 18.97
N ILE A 93 18.67 22.61 19.44
CA ILE A 93 19.82 22.03 18.74
C ILE A 93 20.05 20.61 19.28
N GLY A 94 20.14 19.62 18.41
CA GLY A 94 20.35 18.24 18.81
C GLY A 94 21.52 17.58 18.12
N LYS A 95 21.86 16.39 18.61
CA LYS A 95 22.87 15.53 18.01
C LYS A 95 22.25 14.20 17.62
N ILE A 96 22.50 13.73 16.40
CA ILE A 96 22.06 12.42 15.90
C ILE A 96 23.23 11.44 15.85
N LYS A 97 23.05 10.26 16.45
CA LYS A 97 23.97 9.11 16.31
C LYS A 97 23.23 8.00 15.57
N ASN A 98 23.57 7.79 14.31
CA ASN A 98 22.97 6.75 13.48
C ASN A 98 23.90 5.54 13.35
N THR A 99 23.48 4.37 13.84
CA THR A 99 24.26 3.13 13.71
C THR A 99 24.02 2.44 12.38
N ASN A 100 24.99 1.61 11.95
CA ASN A 100 24.90 0.84 10.70
C ASN A 100 24.12 -0.46 10.87
N THR A 101 24.24 -1.10 12.04
CA THR A 101 23.56 -2.37 12.35
C THR A 101 22.61 -2.21 13.54
N ILE A 102 21.66 -3.15 13.65
CA ILE A 102 20.73 -3.18 14.77
C ILE A 102 21.40 -3.71 16.04
N GLU A 103 22.42 -4.57 15.88
CA GLU A 103 23.26 -5.06 16.96
C GLU A 103 24.01 -3.89 17.61
N ASP A 104 24.63 -3.03 16.80
CA ASP A 104 25.30 -1.81 17.28
C ASP A 104 24.32 -0.88 17.99
N PHE A 105 23.10 -0.71 17.45
CA PHE A 105 22.06 0.10 18.10
C PHE A 105 21.71 -0.43 19.49
N LYS A 106 21.65 -1.75 19.66
CA LYS A 106 21.33 -2.39 20.95
C LYS A 106 22.49 -2.29 21.93
N SER A 107 23.72 -2.58 21.48
CA SER A 107 24.93 -2.58 22.31
C SER A 107 25.48 -1.17 22.60
N LEU A 108 25.06 -0.15 21.85
CA LEU A 108 25.50 1.24 22.04
C LEU A 108 25.29 1.68 23.49
N ASP A 109 26.35 2.23 24.09
CA ASP A 109 26.30 2.85 25.40
C ASP A 109 25.57 4.19 25.33
N LYS A 110 24.24 4.11 25.43
CA LYS A 110 23.33 5.26 25.38
C LYS A 110 23.56 6.19 26.57
N THR A 111 24.02 5.67 27.70
CA THR A 111 24.24 6.44 28.93
C THR A 111 25.42 7.40 28.79
N SER A 112 26.54 6.96 28.19
CA SER A 112 27.68 7.85 27.94
C SER A 112 27.36 8.95 26.93
N LEU A 113 26.66 8.63 25.83
CA LEU A 113 26.21 9.64 24.87
C LEU A 113 25.27 10.67 25.51
N PHE A 114 24.36 10.23 26.36
CA PHE A 114 23.48 11.13 27.10
C PHE A 114 24.26 12.04 28.06
N LYS A 115 25.31 11.50 28.68
CA LYS A 115 26.20 12.26 29.58
C LYS A 115 27.04 13.28 28.81
N GLU A 116 27.53 12.96 27.62
CA GLU A 116 28.26 13.89 26.75
C GLU A 116 27.41 15.15 26.46
N ILE A 117 26.16 14.97 26.03
CA ILE A 117 25.25 16.10 25.77
C ILE A 117 24.92 16.86 27.05
N THR A 118 24.77 16.16 28.18
CA THR A 118 24.55 16.80 29.49
C THR A 118 25.74 17.69 29.88
N GLU A 119 26.97 17.21 29.67
CA GLU A 119 28.19 17.95 29.95
C GLU A 119 28.34 19.16 29.02
N GLN A 120 27.93 19.06 27.75
CA GLN A 120 27.87 20.21 26.84
C GLN A 120 26.91 21.29 27.35
N ILE A 121 25.68 20.92 27.76
CA ILE A 121 24.73 21.89 28.35
C ILE A 121 25.36 22.56 29.59
N TRP A 122 26.03 21.78 30.45
CA TRP A 122 26.68 22.30 31.64
C TRP A 122 27.85 23.26 31.34
N GLN A 123 28.67 22.95 30.33
CA GLN A 123 29.75 23.82 29.86
C GLN A 123 29.22 25.11 29.23
N ASP A 124 28.14 25.03 28.44
CA ASP A 124 27.47 26.20 27.87
C ASP A 124 26.86 27.08 28.97
N ILE A 125 26.36 26.47 30.05
CA ILE A 125 25.95 27.20 31.25
C ILE A 125 27.16 27.86 31.88
N ILE A 126 28.21 27.13 32.31
CA ILE A 126 29.36 27.73 33.02
C ILE A 126 30.03 28.87 32.22
N SER A 127 30.22 28.69 30.92
CA SER A 127 30.88 29.67 30.06
C SER A 127 30.07 30.95 29.83
N GLY A 128 28.77 30.94 30.14
CA GLY A 128 27.84 32.02 29.87
C GLY A 128 27.35 32.06 28.42
N GLU A 129 27.72 31.10 27.59
CA GLU A 129 27.24 31.04 26.19
C GLU A 129 25.74 30.75 26.12
N ALA A 130 25.22 29.95 27.07
CA ALA A 130 23.78 29.71 27.22
C ALA A 130 22.96 30.98 27.56
N ILE A 131 23.61 32.03 28.07
CA ILE A 131 22.95 33.33 28.34
C ILE A 131 22.80 34.14 27.05
N LYS A 132 23.80 34.05 26.15
CA LYS A 132 23.75 34.68 24.83
C LYS A 132 22.82 33.94 23.87
N ASN A 133 22.86 32.60 23.92
CA ASN A 133 22.09 31.70 23.08
C ASN A 133 21.29 30.71 23.94
N PRO A 134 20.10 31.12 24.42
CA PRO A 134 19.29 30.28 25.31
C PRO A 134 18.75 28.99 24.65
N CYS A 135 18.80 28.84 23.32
CA CYS A 135 18.44 27.59 22.66
C CYS A 135 19.37 26.41 23.02
N LEU A 136 20.57 26.68 23.55
CA LEU A 136 21.54 25.66 23.95
C LEU A 136 21.11 24.87 25.19
N ILE A 137 20.24 25.43 26.04
CA ILE A 137 19.72 24.71 27.21
C ILE A 137 18.61 23.72 26.86
N THR A 138 18.08 23.74 25.63
CA THR A 138 17.08 22.78 25.16
C THR A 138 17.68 21.71 24.25
N ARG A 139 19.00 21.44 24.36
CA ARG A 139 19.67 20.42 23.54
C ARG A 139 19.02 19.04 23.67
N PHE A 140 19.02 18.26 22.58
CA PHE A 140 18.49 16.90 22.58
C PHE A 140 19.44 15.89 21.90
N LEU A 141 19.25 14.62 22.20
CA LEU A 141 19.97 13.49 21.60
C LEU A 141 18.98 12.62 20.83
N LEU A 142 19.35 12.23 19.62
CA LEU A 142 18.59 11.28 18.83
C LEU A 142 19.50 10.10 18.45
N VAL A 143 19.21 8.91 18.97
CA VAL A 143 19.89 7.69 18.54
C VAL A 143 19.02 6.97 17.53
N THR A 144 19.56 6.62 16.36
CA THR A 144 18.80 5.97 15.28
C THR A 144 19.50 4.75 14.70
N PHE A 145 18.69 3.86 14.14
CA PHE A 145 19.08 2.82 13.20
C PHE A 145 18.08 2.79 12.06
N ALA A 146 18.57 2.90 10.82
CA ALA A 146 17.75 2.92 9.62
C ALA A 146 17.92 1.62 8.81
N ASP A 147 16.90 0.76 8.79
CA ASP A 147 16.81 -0.38 7.87
C ASP A 147 16.29 0.13 6.52
N LEU A 148 17.22 0.54 5.65
CA LEU A 148 16.92 1.09 4.33
C LEU A 148 16.32 0.06 3.36
N LYS A 149 16.48 -1.24 3.62
CA LYS A 149 15.87 -2.29 2.78
C LYS A 149 14.39 -2.46 3.07
N LYS A 150 14.01 -2.33 4.35
CA LYS A 150 12.62 -2.45 4.79
C LYS A 150 11.92 -1.12 5.01
N TYR A 151 12.63 0.00 4.85
CA TYR A 151 12.18 1.35 5.20
C TYR A 151 11.66 1.45 6.65
N LYS A 152 12.33 0.74 7.57
CA LYS A 152 12.00 0.73 9.00
C LYS A 152 13.07 1.47 9.79
N TYR A 153 12.63 2.39 10.64
CA TYR A 153 13.51 3.25 11.39
C TYR A 153 13.29 3.03 12.88
N HIS A 154 14.33 2.65 13.59
CA HIS A 154 14.34 2.54 15.05
C HIS A 154 15.01 3.77 15.63
N TYR A 155 14.39 4.42 16.59
CA TYR A 155 14.90 5.67 17.13
C TYR A 155 14.56 5.88 18.60
N TRP A 156 15.39 6.65 19.30
CA TRP A 156 15.13 7.01 20.69
C TRP A 156 15.63 8.42 20.99
N PHE A 157 14.72 9.27 21.48
CA PHE A 157 15.04 10.62 21.92
C PHE A 157 15.48 10.66 23.38
N GLY A 158 16.52 11.44 23.65
CA GLY A 158 16.91 11.89 24.98
C GLY A 158 16.82 13.40 25.06
N PHE A 159 16.18 13.92 26.11
CA PHE A 159 16.06 15.35 26.39
C PHE A 159 16.77 15.67 27.71
N PRO A 160 18.11 15.84 27.74
CA PRO A 160 18.85 16.02 28.98
C PRO A 160 18.35 17.21 29.80
N ALA A 161 17.84 16.90 31.00
CA ALA A 161 17.47 17.90 31.99
C ALA A 161 18.28 17.71 33.28
N LEU A 162 18.92 18.79 33.71
CA LEU A 162 19.74 18.85 34.92
C LEU A 162 18.86 18.81 36.18
N LEU A 163 19.32 18.09 37.20
CA LEU A 163 18.66 17.95 38.50
C LEU A 163 19.38 18.79 39.56
N THR A 164 18.61 19.48 40.39
CA THR A 164 19.13 20.13 41.61
C THR A 164 18.91 19.24 42.82
N GLU A 165 19.88 19.21 43.74
CA GLU A 165 19.78 18.55 45.03
C GLU A 165 20.03 19.64 46.11
N PRO A 166 19.02 20.11 46.87
CA PRO A 166 17.60 19.73 46.86
C PRO A 166 16.80 20.16 45.61
N PRO A 167 15.65 19.52 45.33
CA PRO A 167 14.75 19.90 44.24
C PRO A 167 14.04 21.23 44.52
N TRP A 168 13.69 21.95 43.45
CA TRP A 168 12.87 23.15 43.53
C TRP A 168 11.44 22.86 44.02
N SER A 169 10.91 23.76 44.83
CA SER A 169 9.54 23.71 45.35
C SER A 169 8.73 24.90 44.85
N VAL A 170 7.40 24.73 44.79
CA VAL A 170 6.48 25.83 44.44
C VAL A 170 6.12 26.56 45.72
N ALA A 171 6.51 27.83 45.81
CA ALA A 171 6.18 28.70 46.94
C ALA A 171 4.67 28.98 47.01
N GLU A 172 4.23 29.76 48.02
CA GLU A 172 2.81 30.15 48.17
C GLU A 172 1.85 28.95 48.24
N ASN A 173 2.21 27.86 48.96
CA ASN A 173 1.43 26.63 49.08
C ASN A 173 1.11 25.93 47.74
N GLY A 174 1.94 26.10 46.70
CA GLY A 174 1.73 25.42 45.42
C GLY A 174 0.76 26.13 44.46
N GLN A 175 0.43 27.39 44.69
CA GLN A 175 -0.47 28.14 43.82
C GLN A 175 0.19 28.47 42.47
N ILE A 176 -0.34 27.86 41.39
CA ILE A 176 -0.02 28.21 40.01
C ILE A 176 -1.20 29.02 39.47
N LYS A 177 -0.98 30.31 39.23
CA LYS A 177 -2.04 31.26 38.86
C LYS A 177 -2.12 31.42 37.34
N SER A 178 -3.33 31.65 36.82
CA SER A 178 -3.48 32.10 35.45
C SER A 178 -2.93 33.52 35.32
N ILE A 179 -2.46 33.89 34.12
CA ILE A 179 -2.03 35.27 33.86
C ILE A 179 -3.16 36.28 34.16
N GLY A 180 -4.41 35.94 33.82
CA GLY A 180 -5.57 36.79 34.06
C GLY A 180 -5.98 36.92 35.54
N ASP A 181 -5.53 36.01 36.41
CA ASP A 181 -5.77 36.11 37.85
C ASP A 181 -4.72 36.99 38.54
N SER A 182 -3.58 37.19 37.88
CA SER A 182 -2.40 37.85 38.47
C SER A 182 -2.17 39.25 37.91
N TRP A 183 -2.55 39.50 36.66
CA TRP A 183 -2.23 40.71 35.91
C TRP A 183 -3.50 41.36 35.37
N GLU A 184 -3.50 42.70 35.29
CA GLU A 184 -4.60 43.47 34.71
C GLU A 184 -4.61 43.36 33.17
N SER A 185 -5.78 43.57 32.54
CA SER A 185 -5.91 43.51 31.07
C SER A 185 -4.92 44.40 30.33
N ASN A 186 -4.64 45.60 30.86
CA ASN A 186 -3.67 46.55 30.26
C ASN A 186 -2.23 46.03 30.33
N GLU A 187 -1.86 45.33 31.41
CA GLU A 187 -0.53 44.73 31.56
C GLU A 187 -0.35 43.55 30.59
N ILE A 188 -1.41 42.76 30.39
CA ILE A 188 -1.43 41.61 29.47
C ILE A 188 -1.25 42.08 28.03
N GLU A 189 -1.91 43.16 27.64
CA GLU A 189 -1.78 43.78 26.31
C GLU A 189 -0.38 44.37 26.10
N SER A 190 0.13 45.14 27.08
CA SER A 190 1.48 45.69 27.04
C SER A 190 2.56 44.59 26.91
N PHE A 191 2.43 43.51 27.67
CA PHE A 191 3.33 42.36 27.57
C PHE A 191 3.30 41.74 26.18
N ARG A 192 2.11 41.54 25.61
CA ARG A 192 1.96 40.92 24.30
C ARG A 192 2.61 41.76 23.18
N GLU A 193 2.40 43.07 23.19
CA GLU A 193 3.01 43.97 22.20
C GLU A 193 4.53 43.98 22.31
N ASN A 194 5.05 44.10 23.53
CA ASN A 194 6.49 44.10 23.78
C ASN A 194 7.13 42.74 23.48
N TYR A 195 6.41 41.64 23.66
CA TYR A 195 6.90 40.29 23.32
C TYR A 195 6.93 40.06 21.82
N ASP A 196 5.91 40.52 21.09
CA ASP A 196 5.89 40.50 19.62
C ASP A 196 7.07 41.29 19.05
N LEU A 197 7.35 42.49 19.59
CA LEU A 197 8.51 43.30 19.20
C LEU A 197 9.84 42.62 19.54
N PHE A 198 9.96 42.03 20.73
CA PHE A 198 11.15 41.28 21.15
C PHE A 198 11.42 40.09 20.22
N ARG A 199 10.39 39.31 19.90
CA ARG A 199 10.47 38.15 19.01
C ARG A 199 10.92 38.53 17.59
N GLN A 200 10.43 39.66 17.07
CA GLN A 200 10.85 40.19 15.77
C GLN A 200 12.32 40.65 15.79
N LYS A 201 12.77 41.30 16.87
CA LYS A 201 14.16 41.77 17.01
C LYS A 201 15.18 40.62 17.16
N GLN A 202 14.79 39.52 17.81
CA GLN A 202 15.65 38.37 18.10
C GLN A 202 15.64 37.28 17.01
N SER A 203 15.07 37.56 15.83
CA SER A 203 14.93 36.60 14.71
C SER A 203 14.37 35.21 15.12
N GLY A 204 13.53 35.17 16.15
CA GLY A 204 12.90 33.95 16.69
C GLY A 204 13.82 33.00 17.49
N ALA A 205 15.13 32.98 17.22
CA ALA A 205 16.04 31.96 17.76
C ALA A 205 16.24 32.04 19.28
N ASN A 206 16.32 33.27 19.80
CA ASN A 206 16.53 33.54 21.22
C ASN A 206 15.27 34.05 21.93
N ALA A 207 14.10 33.98 21.25
CA ALA A 207 12.83 34.45 21.82
C ALA A 207 12.23 33.47 22.84
N GLY A 208 12.75 32.23 22.93
CA GLY A 208 12.19 31.19 23.79
C GLY A 208 12.39 31.42 25.29
N PHE A 209 13.32 32.28 25.69
CA PHE A 209 13.63 32.60 27.07
C PHE A 209 13.87 34.10 27.22
N PHE A 210 13.24 34.74 28.20
CA PHE A 210 13.23 36.19 28.30
C PHE A 210 13.01 36.68 29.74
N LEU A 211 13.36 37.94 29.99
CA LEU A 211 13.15 38.62 31.26
C LEU A 211 11.90 39.48 31.20
N VAL A 212 11.19 39.60 32.31
CA VAL A 212 9.97 40.41 32.42
C VAL A 212 10.06 41.31 33.63
N ARG A 213 9.77 42.60 33.44
CA ARG A 213 9.71 43.60 34.52
C ARG A 213 8.45 44.43 34.40
N LYS A 214 7.75 44.60 35.51
CA LYS A 214 6.59 45.49 35.62
C LYS A 214 7.03 46.88 36.06
N SER A 215 6.54 47.90 35.37
CA SER A 215 6.71 49.31 35.75
C SER A 215 5.50 49.82 36.52
N SER A 216 5.68 50.89 37.31
CA SER A 216 4.60 51.52 38.10
C SER A 216 3.44 52.10 37.27
N ASN A 217 3.61 52.22 35.95
CA ASN A 217 2.62 52.75 35.01
C ASN A 217 1.82 51.65 34.26
N ASN A 218 1.74 50.43 34.80
CA ASN A 218 1.13 49.25 34.14
C ASN A 218 1.80 48.83 32.82
N GLU A 219 3.01 49.30 32.56
CA GLU A 219 3.82 48.91 31.40
C GLU A 219 4.68 47.68 31.73
N VAL A 220 4.68 46.67 30.85
CA VAL A 220 5.46 45.44 31.02
C VAL A 220 6.62 45.42 30.02
N MET A 221 7.84 45.55 30.53
CA MET A 221 9.07 45.50 29.73
C MET A 221 9.58 44.07 29.57
N ILE A 222 10.23 43.80 28.43
CA ILE A 222 10.83 42.51 28.09
C ILE A 222 12.29 42.69 27.71
N GLY A 223 13.16 41.85 28.27
CA GLY A 223 14.61 41.88 28.04
C GLY A 223 15.18 40.52 27.71
N SER A 224 16.42 40.52 27.19
CA SER A 224 17.20 39.29 26.97
C SER A 224 17.81 38.79 28.27
N LEU A 225 18.11 37.49 28.38
CA LEU A 225 18.84 36.93 29.54
C LEU A 225 20.21 37.59 29.73
N SER A 226 20.84 38.06 28.64
CA SER A 226 22.13 38.76 28.68
C SER A 226 22.07 40.12 29.37
N GLU A 227 20.88 40.69 29.52
CA GLU A 227 20.65 42.01 30.11
C GLU A 227 20.28 41.92 31.59
N TRP A 228 20.44 40.75 32.23
CA TRP A 228 19.97 40.50 33.59
C TRP A 228 20.32 41.60 34.60
N ASP A 229 21.61 41.96 34.69
CA ASP A 229 22.10 42.89 35.71
C ASP A 229 21.57 44.31 35.49
N THR A 230 21.53 44.78 34.25
CA THR A 230 21.02 46.12 33.89
C THR A 230 19.49 46.19 33.90
N PHE A 231 18.81 45.10 33.56
CA PHE A 231 17.36 45.03 33.48
C PHE A 231 16.70 45.02 34.86
N PHE A 232 17.34 44.40 35.86
CA PHE A 232 16.82 44.32 37.23
C PHE A 232 17.49 45.26 38.24
N GLU A 233 18.39 46.16 37.81
CA GLU A 233 19.14 47.09 38.68
C GLU A 233 18.24 47.90 39.64
N SER A 234 17.05 48.30 39.16
CA SER A 234 16.08 49.12 39.91
C SER A 234 14.92 48.33 40.52
N CYS A 235 15.02 46.99 40.61
CA CYS A 235 13.91 46.10 40.96
C CYS A 235 14.26 45.17 42.13
N ASN A 236 13.31 45.01 43.06
CA ASN A 236 13.48 44.11 44.20
C ASN A 236 13.53 42.64 43.74
N ASP A 237 14.28 41.79 44.44
CA ASP A 237 14.41 40.36 44.13
C ASP A 237 13.05 39.63 44.02
N ASN A 238 12.06 40.03 44.82
CA ASN A 238 10.70 39.46 44.83
C ASN A 238 9.81 39.88 43.64
N GLU A 239 10.25 40.85 42.85
CA GLU A 239 9.54 41.40 41.68
C GLU A 239 10.12 40.88 40.36
N ARG A 240 11.25 40.18 40.40
CA ARG A 240 11.90 39.60 39.20
C ARG A 240 11.05 38.47 38.61
N ILE A 241 10.75 38.59 37.32
CA ILE A 241 9.98 37.59 36.56
C ILE A 241 10.83 37.09 35.39
N VAL A 242 10.93 35.78 35.22
CA VAL A 242 11.56 35.14 34.07
C VAL A 242 10.54 34.37 33.28
N GLY A 243 10.49 34.61 31.98
CA GLY A 243 9.61 33.92 31.05
C GLY A 243 10.33 32.87 30.22
N PHE A 244 9.63 31.79 29.90
CA PHE A 244 10.05 30.84 28.87
C PHE A 244 8.87 30.33 28.07
N ALA A 245 9.11 29.98 26.81
CA ALA A 245 8.15 29.33 25.93
C ALA A 245 7.86 27.92 26.45
N ASP A 246 6.66 27.72 27.00
CA ASP A 246 6.29 26.50 27.69
C ASP A 246 5.62 25.50 26.72
N PRO A 247 6.24 24.33 26.46
CA PRO A 247 5.64 23.27 25.64
C PRO A 247 4.52 22.52 26.37
N SER A 248 4.39 22.67 27.69
CA SER A 248 3.33 22.01 28.47
C SER A 248 1.97 22.63 28.20
N SER A 249 0.96 21.78 28.07
CA SER A 249 -0.44 22.18 27.99
C SER A 249 -1.20 21.96 29.31
N LEU A 250 -0.55 21.38 30.33
CA LEU A 250 -1.20 21.06 31.61
C LEU A 250 -1.28 22.28 32.53
N PRO A 251 -2.39 22.49 33.25
CA PRO A 251 -2.60 23.70 34.06
C PRO A 251 -1.61 23.82 35.22
N MET A 252 -1.26 22.70 35.85
CA MET A 252 -0.49 22.65 37.10
C MET A 252 0.97 22.21 36.91
N ASN A 253 1.41 21.93 35.69
CA ASN A 253 2.75 21.41 35.44
C ASN A 253 3.44 22.21 34.32
N PRO A 254 4.58 22.87 34.58
CA PRO A 254 5.40 23.47 33.53
C PRO A 254 6.09 22.41 32.67
N GLY A 255 6.54 22.84 31.50
CA GLY A 255 7.27 22.02 30.56
C GLY A 255 8.72 21.74 30.95
N TRP A 256 9.30 20.78 30.24
CA TRP A 256 10.66 20.28 30.45
C TRP A 256 11.78 21.34 30.44
N PRO A 257 11.77 22.38 29.57
CA PRO A 257 12.85 23.37 29.49
C PRO A 257 13.14 24.13 30.79
N LEU A 258 12.13 24.30 31.65
CA LEU A 258 12.26 25.05 32.89
C LEU A 258 13.35 24.49 33.81
N ARG A 259 13.59 23.16 33.79
CA ARG A 259 14.62 22.53 34.63
C ARG A 259 16.01 23.12 34.37
N ASN A 260 16.39 23.22 33.10
CA ASN A 260 17.71 23.71 32.72
C ASN A 260 17.83 25.22 32.93
N LEU A 261 16.72 25.96 32.73
CA LEU A 261 16.67 27.39 33.02
C LEU A 261 16.90 27.69 34.51
N LEU A 262 16.25 26.96 35.42
CA LEU A 262 16.43 27.16 36.86
C LEU A 262 17.86 26.88 37.32
N VAL A 263 18.50 25.86 36.75
CA VAL A 263 19.92 25.56 37.01
C VAL A 263 20.84 26.69 36.52
N LEU A 264 20.57 27.24 35.33
CA LEU A 264 21.30 28.39 34.80
C LEU A 264 21.16 29.61 35.73
N LEU A 265 19.94 29.93 36.14
CA LEU A 265 19.65 31.08 37.02
C LEU A 265 20.34 30.96 38.38
N GLN A 266 20.29 29.77 38.98
CA GLN A 266 20.94 29.51 40.27
C GLN A 266 22.47 29.58 40.15
N ARG A 267 23.05 29.09 39.05
CA ARG A 267 24.50 29.05 38.90
C ARG A 267 25.12 30.41 38.63
N HIS A 268 24.49 31.26 37.80
CA HIS A 268 25.07 32.57 37.42
C HIS A 268 24.73 33.69 38.37
N TRP A 269 23.48 33.77 38.81
CA TRP A 269 22.98 34.90 39.60
C TRP A 269 22.62 34.52 41.04
N ASN A 270 22.96 33.30 41.46
CA ASN A 270 22.68 32.76 42.81
C ASN A 270 21.21 32.96 43.25
N VAL A 271 20.29 32.75 42.31
CA VAL A 271 18.85 32.97 42.54
C VAL A 271 18.28 31.80 43.34
N HIS A 272 17.71 32.12 44.51
CA HIS A 272 17.05 31.13 45.38
C HIS A 272 15.51 31.19 45.32
N LYS A 273 14.95 32.31 44.88
CA LYS A 273 13.50 32.51 44.74
C LYS A 273 13.21 33.37 43.52
N ILE A 274 12.29 32.94 42.66
CA ILE A 274 11.95 33.67 41.45
C ILE A 274 10.53 33.40 40.96
N LYS A 275 9.90 34.40 40.35
CA LYS A 275 8.63 34.24 39.62
C LYS A 275 8.91 33.79 38.19
N VAL A 276 8.28 32.69 37.78
CA VAL A 276 8.40 32.10 36.45
C VAL A 276 7.10 32.30 35.70
N LEU A 277 7.19 32.83 34.49
CA LEU A 277 6.11 32.98 33.53
C LEU A 277 6.21 31.89 32.47
N CYS A 278 5.35 30.88 32.58
CA CYS A 278 5.20 29.80 31.59
C CYS A 278 4.37 30.32 30.41
N TYR A 279 5.04 30.87 29.40
CA TYR A 279 4.39 31.48 28.24
C TYR A 279 3.72 30.44 27.37
N ARG A 280 2.41 30.56 27.18
CA ARG A 280 1.61 29.67 26.34
C ARG A 280 0.69 30.50 25.45
N GLU A 281 1.03 30.56 24.17
CA GLU A 281 0.26 31.27 23.15
C GLU A 281 -0.52 30.27 22.28
N ILE A 282 -1.73 30.65 21.88
CA ILE A 282 -2.46 29.96 20.82
C ILE A 282 -2.02 30.58 19.48
N PRO A 283 -1.30 29.82 18.61
CA PRO A 283 -0.81 30.36 17.34
C PRO A 283 -1.96 30.94 16.50
N GLY A 284 -1.74 32.14 15.95
CA GLY A 284 -2.69 32.83 15.07
C GLY A 284 -3.86 33.56 15.77
N LYS A 285 -4.15 33.28 17.04
CA LYS A 285 -5.19 34.00 17.82
C LYS A 285 -4.63 35.07 18.75
N LYS A 286 -3.30 35.10 18.92
CA LYS A 286 -2.57 35.96 19.86
C LYS A 286 -3.14 35.92 21.29
N ASP A 287 -3.73 34.77 21.65
CA ASP A 287 -4.36 34.54 22.94
C ASP A 287 -3.34 33.89 23.87
N ILE A 288 -3.08 34.55 25.01
CA ILE A 288 -2.13 34.12 26.05
C ILE A 288 -2.81 33.74 27.36
N SER A 289 -4.14 33.57 27.37
CA SER A 289 -4.95 33.19 28.55
C SER A 289 -4.48 31.88 29.21
N GLN A 290 -3.72 31.06 28.48
CA GLN A 290 -3.18 29.79 28.97
C GLN A 290 -1.84 29.92 29.67
N THR A 291 -1.22 31.10 29.61
CA THR A 291 0.02 31.40 30.32
C THR A 291 -0.19 31.24 31.83
N ARG A 292 0.81 30.66 32.50
CA ARG A 292 0.79 30.38 33.93
C ARG A 292 1.94 31.08 34.63
N ILE A 293 1.68 31.56 35.84
CA ILE A 293 2.69 32.20 36.68
C ILE A 293 2.83 31.38 37.96
N LEU A 294 4.06 31.04 38.29
CA LEU A 294 4.39 30.36 39.54
C LEU A 294 5.62 30.97 40.20
N THR A 295 5.66 30.97 41.51
CA THR A 295 6.85 31.36 42.29
C THR A 295 7.57 30.09 42.70
N VAL A 296 8.83 29.93 42.30
CA VAL A 296 9.66 28.79 42.67
C VAL A 296 10.70 29.20 43.69
N GLU A 297 10.99 28.30 44.63
CA GLU A 297 12.01 28.52 45.66
C GLU A 297 12.84 27.27 45.92
N ILE A 298 14.10 27.51 46.27
CA ILE A 298 15.08 26.53 46.73
C ILE A 298 15.75 27.07 48.00
N PRO A 299 16.15 26.23 48.98
CA PRO A 299 16.76 26.71 50.22
C PRO A 299 18.00 27.58 49.97
N GLU A 300 18.11 28.71 50.66
CA GLU A 300 19.19 29.70 50.52
C GLU A 300 20.60 29.13 50.80
N THR A 301 20.69 28.02 51.51
CA THR A 301 21.94 27.30 51.77
C THR A 301 22.45 26.48 50.58
N THR A 302 21.70 26.43 49.47
CA THR A 302 22.01 25.57 48.32
C THR A 302 22.90 26.27 47.31
N SER A 303 24.16 25.83 47.20
CA SER A 303 25.07 26.22 46.12
C SER A 303 25.31 25.05 45.15
N ILE A 304 25.27 25.32 43.85
CA ILE A 304 25.60 24.30 42.83
C ILE A 304 27.13 24.22 42.71
N SER A 305 27.68 23.03 42.98
CA SER A 305 29.12 22.76 42.82
C SER A 305 29.58 22.92 41.37
N ASP A 306 30.89 23.03 41.13
CA ASP A 306 31.46 23.09 39.77
C ASP A 306 31.29 21.78 38.97
N LYS A 307 30.89 20.68 39.63
CA LYS A 307 30.63 19.39 38.98
C LYS A 307 29.26 19.40 38.30
N CYS A 308 29.21 18.79 37.11
CA CYS A 308 27.99 18.60 36.35
C CYS A 308 26.91 17.87 37.18
N PRO A 309 25.70 18.46 37.33
CA PRO A 309 24.60 17.82 38.04
C PRO A 309 24.13 16.51 37.37
N LYS A 310 23.43 15.65 38.13
CA LYS A 310 22.76 14.47 37.55
C LYS A 310 21.71 14.91 36.53
N SER A 311 21.51 14.12 35.47
CA SER A 311 20.51 14.41 34.44
C SER A 311 19.55 13.25 34.17
N VAL A 312 18.36 13.59 33.68
CA VAL A 312 17.31 12.64 33.25
C VAL A 312 16.65 13.16 31.98
N GLY A 313 15.95 12.29 31.24
CA GLY A 313 15.16 12.75 30.09
C GLY A 313 15.00 11.79 28.91
N TRP A 314 15.23 10.49 29.07
CA TRP A 314 14.90 9.52 28.03
C TRP A 314 13.39 9.49 27.76
N GLU A 315 13.03 9.58 26.48
CA GLU A 315 11.64 9.54 26.07
C GLU A 315 11.03 8.16 26.33
N LYS A 316 9.78 8.14 26.80
CA LYS A 316 9.00 6.91 26.94
C LYS A 316 8.38 6.50 25.60
N ASN A 317 8.32 5.20 25.35
CA ASN A 317 7.59 4.65 24.22
C ASN A 317 6.06 4.78 24.44
N PRO A 318 5.23 4.48 23.42
CA PRO A 318 3.76 4.52 23.55
C PRO A 318 3.19 3.60 24.65
N GLN A 319 3.97 2.61 25.13
CA GLN A 319 3.60 1.72 26.24
C GLN A 319 4.01 2.28 27.62
N GLY A 320 4.53 3.52 27.67
CA GLY A 320 4.96 4.19 28.91
C GLY A 320 6.29 3.70 29.49
N LYS A 321 7.01 2.81 28.79
CA LYS A 321 8.32 2.29 29.20
C LYS A 321 9.46 3.10 28.57
N LEU A 322 10.59 3.16 29.26
CA LEU A 322 11.82 3.71 28.69
C LEU A 322 12.35 2.75 27.62
N GLY A 323 12.30 3.16 26.36
CA GLY A 323 12.77 2.34 25.26
C GLY A 323 12.57 2.99 23.89
N PRO A 324 13.22 2.45 22.85
CA PRO A 324 13.17 2.98 21.50
C PRO A 324 11.77 2.85 20.88
N ARG A 325 11.49 3.71 19.91
CA ARG A 325 10.33 3.68 19.02
C ARG A 325 10.72 3.12 17.66
N SER A 326 9.72 2.68 16.89
CA SER A 326 9.88 2.21 15.52
C SER A 326 8.87 2.91 14.61
N ALA A 327 9.33 3.41 13.46
CA ALA A 327 8.50 3.93 12.38
C ALA A 327 8.64 3.04 11.13
N ASP A 328 7.52 2.63 10.54
CA ASP A 328 7.47 1.92 9.26
C ASP A 328 7.01 2.89 8.18
N LEU A 329 7.93 3.26 7.28
CA LEU A 329 7.66 4.17 6.17
C LEU A 329 7.66 3.46 4.83
N ALA A 330 7.69 2.12 4.80
CA ALA A 330 7.60 1.37 3.56
C ALA A 330 6.36 1.73 2.72
N PRO A 331 5.15 1.96 3.30
CA PRO A 331 4.00 2.37 2.50
C PRO A 331 4.16 3.72 1.77
N LEU A 332 5.05 4.59 2.25
CA LEU A 332 5.28 5.93 1.70
C LEU A 332 6.54 6.01 0.83
N MET A 333 7.47 5.08 0.98
CA MET A 333 8.81 5.15 0.37
C MET A 333 9.17 3.97 -0.54
N ASP A 334 8.56 2.79 -0.36
CA ASP A 334 8.84 1.62 -1.19
C ASP A 334 8.14 1.76 -2.56
N PRO A 335 8.89 1.89 -3.68
CA PRO A 335 8.29 2.06 -5.00
C PRO A 335 7.33 0.92 -5.38
N THR A 336 7.60 -0.29 -4.90
CA THR A 336 6.78 -1.47 -5.19
C THR A 336 5.41 -1.36 -4.50
N LYS A 337 5.40 -0.95 -3.23
CA LYS A 337 4.15 -0.75 -2.46
C LYS A 337 3.37 0.47 -2.95
N LEU A 338 4.07 1.52 -3.37
CA LEU A 338 3.45 2.70 -3.98
C LEU A 338 2.75 2.35 -5.30
N ALA A 339 3.37 1.50 -6.13
CA ALA A 339 2.74 1.00 -7.34
C ALA A 339 1.50 0.14 -7.03
N ASP A 340 1.59 -0.80 -6.07
CA ASP A 340 0.46 -1.64 -5.65
C ASP A 340 -0.72 -0.80 -5.14
N THR A 341 -0.45 0.17 -4.28
CA THR A 341 -1.48 1.07 -3.74
C THR A 341 -2.14 1.90 -4.84
N SER A 342 -1.36 2.34 -5.82
CA SER A 342 -1.85 3.17 -6.94
C SER A 342 -2.72 2.38 -7.92
N VAL A 343 -2.34 1.13 -8.23
CA VAL A 343 -3.15 0.22 -9.06
C VAL A 343 -4.47 -0.12 -8.36
N ASP A 344 -4.40 -0.48 -7.08
CA ASP A 344 -5.60 -0.81 -6.29
C ASP A 344 -6.54 0.40 -6.15
N LEU A 345 -5.99 1.62 -6.04
CA LEU A 345 -6.81 2.83 -5.97
C LEU A 345 -7.64 3.04 -7.24
N ASN A 346 -7.07 2.83 -8.44
CA ASN A 346 -7.80 2.98 -9.70
C ASN A 346 -9.01 2.03 -9.78
N LEU A 347 -8.84 0.77 -9.38
CA LEU A 347 -9.93 -0.20 -9.33
C LEU A 347 -10.97 0.16 -8.27
N LYS A 348 -10.54 0.60 -7.09
CA LYS A 348 -11.44 1.09 -6.02
C LYS A 348 -12.25 2.30 -6.47
N LEU A 349 -11.68 3.18 -7.29
CA LEU A 349 -12.39 4.32 -7.87
C LEU A 349 -13.51 3.89 -8.83
N MET A 350 -13.32 2.83 -9.64
CA MET A 350 -14.40 2.25 -10.46
C MET A 350 -15.55 1.79 -9.57
N ARG A 351 -15.23 1.06 -8.48
CA ARG A 351 -16.22 0.61 -7.50
C ARG A 351 -16.97 1.77 -6.87
N TRP A 352 -16.25 2.76 -6.33
CA TRP A 352 -16.88 3.86 -5.59
C TRP A 352 -17.67 4.82 -6.47
N ARG A 353 -17.28 5.03 -7.73
CA ARG A 353 -17.89 6.02 -8.61
C ARG A 353 -18.97 5.46 -9.53
N ILE A 354 -18.84 4.20 -9.96
CA ILE A 354 -19.65 3.65 -11.05
C ILE A 354 -20.39 2.40 -10.59
N VAL A 355 -19.68 1.42 -10.01
CA VAL A 355 -20.24 0.09 -9.72
C VAL A 355 -19.96 -0.32 -8.26
N PRO A 356 -20.77 0.14 -7.27
CA PRO A 356 -20.52 -0.13 -5.85
C PRO A 356 -20.43 -1.61 -5.47
N ASP A 357 -21.17 -2.47 -6.18
CA ASP A 357 -21.24 -3.92 -5.94
C ASP A 357 -20.08 -4.71 -6.59
N LEU A 358 -19.11 -4.03 -7.19
CA LEU A 358 -17.94 -4.64 -7.81
C LEU A 358 -17.05 -5.34 -6.77
N GLN A 359 -16.89 -6.65 -6.90
CA GLN A 359 -16.13 -7.53 -6.00
C GLN A 359 -14.66 -7.61 -6.41
N LEU A 360 -13.92 -6.51 -6.25
CA LEU A 360 -12.51 -6.40 -6.62
C LEU A 360 -11.62 -7.46 -5.95
N GLU A 361 -11.93 -7.78 -4.69
CA GLU A 361 -11.18 -8.74 -3.89
C GLU A 361 -11.25 -10.15 -4.51
N LYS A 362 -12.42 -10.53 -5.04
CA LYS A 362 -12.64 -11.81 -5.74
C LYS A 362 -11.80 -11.88 -7.02
N ILE A 363 -11.77 -10.79 -7.80
CA ILE A 363 -10.95 -10.72 -9.02
C ILE A 363 -9.46 -10.86 -8.67
N ARG A 364 -9.00 -10.14 -7.64
CA ARG A 364 -7.60 -10.13 -7.20
C ARG A 364 -7.09 -11.50 -6.78
N GLU A 365 -7.91 -12.25 -6.05
CA GLU A 365 -7.59 -13.59 -5.51
C GLU A 365 -7.70 -14.71 -6.54
N THR A 366 -8.40 -14.47 -7.66
CA THR A 366 -8.62 -15.48 -8.70
C THR A 366 -7.29 -15.90 -9.35
N LYS A 367 -7.06 -17.21 -9.42
CA LYS A 367 -5.90 -17.80 -10.10
C LYS A 367 -6.24 -18.14 -11.55
N CYS A 368 -5.53 -17.52 -12.48
CA CYS A 368 -5.75 -17.70 -13.92
C CYS A 368 -4.64 -18.54 -14.55
N LEU A 369 -5.02 -19.65 -15.17
CA LEU A 369 -4.15 -20.47 -16.00
C LEU A 369 -4.33 -20.09 -17.48
N LEU A 370 -3.25 -19.69 -18.13
CA LEU A 370 -3.23 -19.32 -19.55
C LEU A 370 -2.54 -20.43 -20.35
N LEU A 371 -3.32 -21.25 -21.04
CA LEU A 371 -2.81 -22.28 -21.95
C LEU A 371 -2.58 -21.65 -23.32
N GLY A 372 -1.32 -21.28 -23.57
CA GLY A 372 -0.86 -20.51 -24.71
C GLY A 372 -0.30 -19.15 -24.28
N ALA A 373 0.98 -18.91 -24.57
CA ALA A 373 1.68 -17.63 -24.37
C ALA A 373 1.91 -16.89 -25.70
N GLY A 374 1.09 -17.20 -26.71
CA GLY A 374 1.07 -16.51 -28.00
C GLY A 374 0.36 -15.15 -27.95
N THR A 375 -0.18 -14.73 -29.09
CA THR A 375 -0.81 -13.40 -29.26
C THR A 375 -1.95 -13.21 -28.26
N LEU A 376 -2.85 -14.19 -28.14
CA LEU A 376 -3.96 -14.16 -27.18
C LEU A 376 -3.47 -14.15 -25.73
N GLY A 377 -2.56 -15.05 -25.36
CA GLY A 377 -2.00 -15.16 -24.01
C GLY A 377 -1.44 -13.84 -23.50
N CYS A 378 -0.69 -13.12 -24.35
CA CYS A 378 -0.11 -11.84 -24.01
C CYS A 378 -1.15 -10.74 -23.77
N TYR A 379 -2.19 -10.63 -24.61
CA TYR A 379 -3.25 -9.63 -24.43
C TYR A 379 -4.15 -9.95 -23.24
N VAL A 380 -4.55 -11.22 -23.08
CA VAL A 380 -5.34 -11.68 -21.92
C VAL A 380 -4.60 -11.38 -20.62
N ALA A 381 -3.32 -11.71 -20.52
CA ALA A 381 -2.53 -11.43 -19.31
C ALA A 381 -2.46 -9.94 -18.96
N ARG A 382 -2.31 -9.05 -19.95
CA ARG A 382 -2.33 -7.60 -19.73
C ARG A 382 -3.70 -7.10 -19.28
N CYS A 383 -4.78 -7.61 -19.85
CA CYS A 383 -6.15 -7.29 -19.42
C CYS A 383 -6.42 -7.79 -17.99
N LEU A 384 -5.98 -9.01 -17.65
CA LEU A 384 -6.09 -9.57 -16.29
C LEU A 384 -5.35 -8.70 -15.26
N LEU A 385 -4.12 -8.25 -15.58
CA LEU A 385 -3.39 -7.30 -14.74
C LEU A 385 -4.16 -5.98 -14.55
N GLY A 386 -4.77 -5.46 -15.63
CA GLY A 386 -5.58 -4.24 -15.57
C GLY A 386 -6.75 -4.34 -14.61
N TRP A 387 -7.35 -5.54 -14.50
CA TRP A 387 -8.41 -5.87 -13.55
C TRP A 387 -7.92 -6.22 -12.13
N GLY A 388 -6.60 -6.21 -11.90
CA GLY A 388 -6.00 -6.44 -10.59
C GLY A 388 -5.74 -7.91 -10.25
N VAL A 389 -5.88 -8.84 -11.20
CA VAL A 389 -5.54 -10.25 -11.00
C VAL A 389 -4.07 -10.38 -10.63
N ARG A 390 -3.77 -11.12 -9.55
CA ARG A 390 -2.39 -11.27 -9.06
C ARG A 390 -1.74 -12.60 -9.43
N HIS A 391 -2.52 -13.65 -9.69
CA HIS A 391 -2.00 -14.99 -9.94
C HIS A 391 -2.21 -15.40 -11.40
N ILE A 392 -1.15 -15.39 -12.21
CA ILE A 392 -1.20 -15.70 -13.64
C ILE A 392 -0.11 -16.72 -14.00
N THR A 393 -0.51 -17.91 -14.46
CA THR A 393 0.42 -18.98 -14.85
C THR A 393 0.34 -19.23 -16.35
N PHE A 394 1.47 -19.24 -17.04
CA PHE A 394 1.55 -19.51 -18.47
C PHE A 394 1.98 -20.95 -18.74
N VAL A 395 1.39 -21.57 -19.77
CA VAL A 395 1.83 -22.85 -20.32
C VAL A 395 2.01 -22.70 -21.83
N ASP A 396 3.20 -22.96 -22.34
CA ASP A 396 3.55 -22.89 -23.76
C ASP A 396 4.86 -23.64 -24.00
N ASN A 397 4.99 -24.41 -25.08
CA ASN A 397 6.20 -25.17 -25.40
C ASN A 397 7.07 -24.52 -26.48
N ALA A 398 6.67 -23.37 -27.02
CA ALA A 398 7.36 -22.70 -28.10
C ALA A 398 8.42 -21.71 -27.58
N ARG A 399 9.29 -21.28 -28.50
CA ARG A 399 10.31 -20.25 -28.26
C ARG A 399 9.91 -18.96 -28.97
N VAL A 400 10.36 -17.82 -28.44
CA VAL A 400 10.09 -16.50 -29.02
C VAL A 400 10.84 -16.37 -30.35
N SER A 401 10.12 -16.05 -31.43
CA SER A 401 10.71 -15.79 -32.76
C SER A 401 10.65 -14.32 -33.14
N PHE A 402 11.47 -13.89 -34.11
CA PHE A 402 11.57 -12.49 -34.53
C PHE A 402 10.24 -11.83 -34.98
N SER A 403 9.28 -12.62 -35.46
CA SER A 403 7.95 -12.11 -35.85
C SER A 403 6.99 -11.94 -34.66
N ASN A 404 7.35 -12.42 -33.47
CA ASN A 404 6.48 -12.44 -32.30
C ASN A 404 6.33 -11.08 -31.60
N PRO A 405 7.40 -10.31 -31.28
CA PRO A 405 7.28 -9.09 -30.46
C PRO A 405 6.26 -8.06 -30.97
N ILE A 406 6.10 -7.93 -32.28
CA ILE A 406 5.15 -6.99 -32.89
C ILE A 406 3.67 -7.38 -32.70
N ARG A 407 3.40 -8.65 -32.36
CA ARG A 407 2.03 -9.20 -32.17
C ARG A 407 1.79 -9.65 -30.73
N GLN A 408 2.85 -10.01 -30.01
CA GLN A 408 2.82 -10.62 -28.68
C GLN A 408 3.42 -9.62 -27.67
N PRO A 409 2.61 -8.75 -27.05
CA PRO A 409 3.07 -7.57 -26.29
C PRO A 409 3.76 -7.86 -24.94
N LEU A 410 4.17 -9.12 -24.71
CA LEU A 410 5.02 -9.51 -23.58
C LEU A 410 6.42 -9.92 -24.03
N PHE A 411 6.76 -9.85 -25.32
CA PHE A 411 8.09 -10.19 -25.80
C PHE A 411 8.78 -8.99 -26.45
N PHE A 412 10.09 -8.92 -26.27
CA PHE A 412 10.93 -7.88 -26.86
C PHE A 412 11.90 -8.47 -27.89
N PHE A 413 12.54 -7.61 -28.67
CA PHE A 413 13.53 -8.03 -29.67
C PHE A 413 14.67 -8.86 -29.05
N GLU A 414 15.13 -8.48 -27.86
CA GLU A 414 16.16 -9.19 -27.09
C GLU A 414 15.78 -10.64 -26.75
N ASP A 415 14.48 -10.94 -26.61
CA ASP A 415 14.00 -12.28 -26.28
C ASP A 415 14.07 -13.23 -27.48
N CYS A 416 14.29 -12.71 -28.69
CA CYS A 416 14.43 -13.48 -29.93
C CYS A 416 15.88 -13.94 -30.19
N LEU A 417 16.85 -13.34 -29.50
CA LEU A 417 18.27 -13.62 -29.69
C LEU A 417 18.62 -15.05 -29.23
N GLU A 418 19.77 -15.57 -29.67
CA GLU A 418 20.30 -16.88 -29.25
C GLU A 418 19.33 -18.07 -29.50
N GLY A 419 18.56 -18.01 -30.59
CA GLY A 419 17.57 -19.04 -30.92
C GLY A 419 16.24 -18.88 -30.18
N GLY A 420 16.01 -17.71 -29.56
CA GLY A 420 14.78 -17.35 -28.88
C GLY A 420 14.68 -17.93 -27.49
N LYS A 421 14.14 -17.20 -26.52
CA LYS A 421 13.88 -17.71 -25.17
C LYS A 421 12.58 -18.54 -25.13
N PRO A 422 12.41 -19.46 -24.15
CA PRO A 422 11.14 -20.16 -23.91
C PRO A 422 9.99 -19.18 -23.63
N LYS A 423 8.85 -19.33 -24.33
CA LYS A 423 7.76 -18.34 -24.28
C LYS A 423 7.11 -18.23 -22.91
N ALA A 424 6.77 -19.35 -22.27
CA ALA A 424 6.02 -19.34 -21.03
C ALA A 424 6.79 -18.62 -19.91
N GLN A 425 8.07 -18.94 -19.72
CA GLN A 425 8.94 -18.33 -18.73
C GLN A 425 9.18 -16.86 -19.05
N THR A 426 9.47 -16.53 -20.31
CA THR A 426 9.72 -15.14 -20.73
C THR A 426 8.47 -14.27 -20.54
N ALA A 427 7.27 -14.80 -20.82
CA ALA A 427 6.02 -14.09 -20.60
C ALA A 427 5.81 -13.78 -19.11
N ALA A 428 6.06 -14.75 -18.22
CA ALA A 428 6.00 -14.55 -16.78
C ALA A 428 7.01 -13.50 -16.28
N GLU A 429 8.27 -13.57 -16.74
CA GLU A 429 9.31 -12.60 -16.39
C GLU A 429 8.95 -11.18 -16.86
N ASN A 430 8.53 -11.03 -18.12
CA ASN A 430 8.17 -9.73 -18.67
C ASN A 430 6.87 -9.18 -18.06
N LEU A 431 5.96 -10.03 -17.60
CA LEU A 431 4.77 -9.60 -16.84
C LEU A 431 5.16 -8.99 -15.48
N LYS A 432 6.17 -9.56 -14.79
CA LYS A 432 6.72 -8.96 -13.55
C LYS A 432 7.40 -7.60 -13.80
N LYS A 433 7.96 -7.38 -14.99
CA LYS A 433 8.49 -6.06 -15.38
C LYS A 433 7.37 -5.03 -15.56
N VAL A 434 6.18 -5.45 -15.99
CA VAL A 434 5.00 -4.56 -16.09
C VAL A 434 4.48 -4.20 -14.70
N TYR A 435 4.33 -5.20 -13.82
CA TYR A 435 3.87 -4.98 -12.46
C TYR A 435 4.56 -5.94 -11.46
N PRO A 436 5.48 -5.46 -10.61
CA PRO A 436 6.27 -6.35 -9.74
C PRO A 436 5.46 -7.12 -8.69
N GLY A 437 4.24 -6.66 -8.36
CA GLY A 437 3.36 -7.33 -7.40
C GLY A 437 2.60 -8.54 -7.96
N VAL A 438 2.78 -8.89 -9.24
CA VAL A 438 2.16 -10.09 -9.84
C VAL A 438 2.91 -11.36 -9.45
N ILE A 439 2.16 -12.39 -9.08
CA ILE A 439 2.63 -13.75 -8.85
C ILE A 439 2.43 -14.53 -10.14
N THR A 440 3.52 -14.79 -10.84
CA THR A 440 3.47 -15.44 -12.15
C THR A 440 4.58 -16.46 -12.34
N GLU A 441 4.21 -17.54 -13.04
CA GLU A 441 5.02 -18.71 -13.35
C GLU A 441 4.83 -19.08 -14.82
N GLY A 442 5.85 -19.71 -15.42
CA GLY A 442 5.83 -20.17 -16.80
C GLY A 442 6.31 -21.60 -16.90
N HIS A 443 5.50 -22.48 -17.51
CA HIS A 443 5.82 -23.88 -17.71
C HIS A 443 5.96 -24.21 -19.20
N ASP A 444 7.13 -24.76 -19.55
CA ASP A 444 7.41 -25.32 -20.87
C ASP A 444 6.84 -26.75 -20.93
N ILE A 445 5.58 -26.87 -21.36
CA ILE A 445 4.83 -28.13 -21.45
C ILE A 445 4.13 -28.19 -22.79
N SER A 446 4.28 -29.33 -23.48
CA SER A 446 3.55 -29.61 -24.71
C SER A 446 2.20 -30.25 -24.36
N ILE A 447 1.11 -29.70 -24.90
CA ILE A 447 -0.22 -30.26 -24.69
C ILE A 447 -0.45 -31.37 -25.71
N PRO A 448 -0.65 -32.64 -25.30
CA PRO A 448 -0.87 -33.74 -26.23
C PRO A 448 -2.17 -33.56 -27.02
N MET A 449 -2.12 -33.91 -28.30
CA MET A 449 -3.20 -33.71 -29.27
C MET A 449 -3.83 -35.06 -29.65
N PRO A 450 -5.17 -35.18 -29.72
CA PRO A 450 -5.83 -36.38 -30.24
C PRO A 450 -5.39 -36.72 -31.67
N GLY A 451 -5.19 -38.00 -31.97
CA GLY A 451 -4.76 -38.47 -33.29
C GLY A 451 -3.28 -38.26 -33.63
N HIS A 452 -2.46 -37.78 -32.69
CA HIS A 452 -1.01 -37.68 -32.84
C HIS A 452 -0.32 -38.75 -31.98
N PRO A 453 0.28 -39.80 -32.59
CA PRO A 453 0.87 -40.91 -31.87
C PRO A 453 1.92 -40.47 -30.85
N ILE A 454 1.89 -41.10 -29.67
CA ILE A 454 2.80 -40.76 -28.58
C ILE A 454 4.22 -41.23 -28.92
N THR A 455 5.16 -40.28 -29.03
CA THR A 455 6.58 -40.58 -29.26
C THR A 455 7.32 -41.01 -27.99
N SER A 456 6.92 -40.48 -26.82
CA SER A 456 7.52 -40.80 -25.52
C SER A 456 6.44 -40.81 -24.43
N GLU A 457 6.02 -42.01 -24.02
CA GLU A 457 4.95 -42.22 -23.05
C GLU A 457 5.27 -41.62 -21.67
N SER A 458 6.51 -41.79 -21.18
CA SER A 458 6.92 -41.25 -19.87
C SER A 458 6.83 -39.73 -19.81
N LYS A 459 7.22 -39.04 -20.91
CA LYS A 459 7.15 -37.58 -21.00
C LYS A 459 5.71 -37.11 -21.09
N VAL A 460 4.92 -37.68 -22.00
CA VAL A 460 3.51 -37.33 -22.17
C VAL A 460 2.72 -37.55 -20.89
N ARG A 461 2.99 -38.63 -20.16
CA ARG A 461 2.37 -38.88 -18.86
C ARG A 461 2.70 -37.79 -17.83
N SER A 462 3.98 -37.43 -17.71
CA SER A 462 4.41 -36.35 -16.83
C SER A 462 3.78 -35.00 -17.22
N ASP A 463 3.70 -34.71 -18.52
CA ASP A 463 3.11 -33.47 -19.05
C ASP A 463 1.60 -33.42 -18.73
N VAL A 464 0.86 -34.52 -18.96
CA VAL A 464 -0.56 -34.64 -18.61
C VAL A 464 -0.81 -34.50 -17.12
N GLU A 465 -0.01 -35.17 -16.28
CA GLU A 465 -0.11 -35.06 -14.82
C GLU A 465 0.11 -33.60 -14.37
N LYS A 466 1.10 -32.92 -14.96
CA LYS A 466 1.37 -31.52 -14.65
C LYS A 466 0.26 -30.58 -15.12
N ILE A 467 -0.28 -30.77 -16.33
CA ILE A 467 -1.43 -29.99 -16.83
C ILE A 467 -2.64 -30.20 -15.92
N SER A 468 -2.93 -31.44 -15.52
CA SER A 468 -4.01 -31.78 -14.60
C SER A 468 -3.87 -31.04 -13.27
N GLN A 469 -2.67 -31.05 -12.66
CA GLN A 469 -2.38 -30.30 -11.43
C GLN A 469 -2.55 -28.79 -11.60
N LEU A 470 -2.15 -28.24 -12.74
CA LEU A 470 -2.30 -26.82 -13.04
C LEU A 470 -3.79 -26.46 -13.17
N VAL A 471 -4.58 -27.24 -13.91
CA VAL A 471 -6.03 -27.01 -14.03
C VAL A 471 -6.72 -27.11 -12.66
N GLU A 472 -6.33 -28.09 -11.83
CA GLU A 472 -6.90 -28.27 -10.49
C GLU A 472 -6.57 -27.11 -9.53
N SER A 473 -5.33 -26.62 -9.56
CA SER A 473 -4.84 -25.56 -8.65
C SER A 473 -5.28 -24.14 -9.01
N HIS A 474 -5.85 -23.93 -10.21
CA HIS A 474 -6.33 -22.63 -10.71
C HIS A 474 -7.85 -22.57 -10.74
N ASP A 475 -8.40 -21.36 -10.70
CA ASP A 475 -9.86 -21.14 -10.65
C ASP A 475 -10.45 -20.99 -12.05
N VAL A 476 -9.72 -20.31 -12.94
CA VAL A 476 -10.12 -20.03 -14.32
C VAL A 476 -9.04 -20.53 -15.28
N VAL A 477 -9.46 -21.21 -16.34
CA VAL A 477 -8.58 -21.75 -17.38
C VAL A 477 -8.92 -21.09 -18.72
N PHE A 478 -7.95 -20.38 -19.29
CA PHE A 478 -8.07 -19.81 -20.62
C PHE A 478 -7.42 -20.72 -21.65
N LEU A 479 -8.18 -21.10 -22.68
CA LEU A 479 -7.69 -21.86 -23.83
C LEU A 479 -7.35 -20.89 -24.95
N LEU A 480 -6.06 -20.59 -25.09
CA LEU A 480 -5.51 -19.55 -25.96
C LEU A 480 -4.52 -20.12 -26.98
N MET A 481 -4.76 -21.39 -27.32
CA MET A 481 -3.92 -22.22 -28.16
C MET A 481 -4.19 -21.95 -29.64
N ASP A 482 -3.32 -22.45 -30.50
CA ASP A 482 -3.28 -22.16 -31.93
C ASP A 482 -3.95 -23.23 -32.81
N SER A 483 -4.35 -24.37 -32.24
CA SER A 483 -5.04 -25.44 -32.94
C SER A 483 -6.26 -25.94 -32.18
N ARG A 484 -7.21 -26.55 -32.89
CA ARG A 484 -8.40 -27.17 -32.29
C ARG A 484 -8.05 -28.40 -31.46
N GLU A 485 -7.19 -29.28 -31.97
CA GLU A 485 -6.85 -30.57 -31.35
C GLU A 485 -6.27 -30.36 -29.94
N SER A 486 -5.42 -29.36 -29.81
CA SER A 486 -4.72 -29.03 -28.58
C SER A 486 -5.65 -28.47 -27.48
N ARG A 487 -6.84 -27.95 -27.85
CA ARG A 487 -7.90 -27.53 -26.90
C ARG A 487 -8.65 -28.71 -26.27
N TRP A 488 -8.59 -29.92 -26.85
CA TRP A 488 -9.42 -31.05 -26.43
C TRP A 488 -9.14 -31.48 -24.99
N LEU A 489 -7.88 -31.79 -24.66
CA LEU A 489 -7.50 -32.27 -23.33
C LEU A 489 -7.86 -31.25 -22.23
N PRO A 490 -7.48 -29.95 -22.35
CA PRO A 490 -7.90 -28.94 -21.40
C PRO A 490 -9.42 -28.76 -21.26
N THR A 491 -10.16 -28.93 -22.36
CA THR A 491 -11.63 -28.86 -22.33
C THR A 491 -12.23 -29.97 -21.49
N MET A 492 -11.77 -31.20 -21.69
CA MET A 492 -12.21 -32.37 -20.92
C MET A 492 -11.83 -32.21 -19.44
N LEU A 493 -10.58 -31.83 -19.15
CA LEU A 493 -10.12 -31.60 -17.76
C LEU A 493 -10.94 -30.52 -17.05
N GLY A 494 -11.21 -29.40 -17.73
CA GLY A 494 -12.03 -28.32 -17.18
C GLY A 494 -13.47 -28.74 -16.91
N ALA A 495 -14.07 -29.57 -17.77
CA ALA A 495 -15.40 -30.13 -17.54
C ALA A 495 -15.40 -31.12 -16.37
N SER A 496 -14.40 -32.02 -16.30
CA SER A 496 -14.23 -33.01 -15.23
C SER A 496 -14.05 -32.36 -13.85
N MET A 497 -13.21 -31.31 -13.79
CA MET A 497 -12.88 -30.59 -12.55
C MET A 497 -13.81 -29.39 -12.28
N ARG A 498 -14.83 -29.18 -13.12
CA ARG A 498 -15.85 -28.11 -12.98
C ARG A 498 -15.25 -26.69 -12.91
N LYS A 499 -14.21 -26.43 -13.71
CA LYS A 499 -13.52 -25.13 -13.79
C LYS A 499 -14.23 -24.17 -14.73
N LEU A 500 -14.09 -22.87 -14.50
CA LEU A 500 -14.47 -21.87 -15.50
C LEU A 500 -13.46 -21.92 -16.64
N VAL A 501 -13.87 -22.47 -17.78
CA VAL A 501 -13.04 -22.51 -18.98
C VAL A 501 -13.51 -21.43 -19.95
N ILE A 502 -12.58 -20.57 -20.36
CA ILE A 502 -12.82 -19.54 -21.38
C ILE A 502 -11.99 -19.88 -22.60
N ASN A 503 -12.66 -20.29 -23.66
CA ASN A 503 -12.04 -20.62 -24.93
C ASN A 503 -12.02 -19.39 -25.84
N THR A 504 -10.86 -19.08 -26.41
CA THR A 504 -10.72 -18.01 -27.40
C THR A 504 -9.99 -18.53 -28.63
N ALA A 505 -10.62 -18.36 -29.78
CA ALA A 505 -10.16 -18.82 -31.09
C ALA A 505 -10.18 -17.68 -32.10
N LEU A 506 -9.24 -17.70 -33.04
CA LEU A 506 -9.08 -16.68 -34.07
C LEU A 506 -9.15 -17.32 -35.46
N GLY A 507 -9.86 -16.66 -36.36
CA GLY A 507 -9.73 -16.80 -37.81
C GLY A 507 -9.01 -15.58 -38.40
N PHE A 508 -9.01 -15.47 -39.72
CA PHE A 508 -8.35 -14.35 -40.42
C PHE A 508 -8.93 -12.97 -40.03
N ASP A 509 -10.25 -12.82 -40.08
CA ASP A 509 -11.03 -11.61 -39.79
C ASP A 509 -12.14 -11.82 -38.73
N THR A 510 -12.20 -13.02 -38.15
CA THR A 510 -13.22 -13.45 -37.18
C THR A 510 -12.62 -13.97 -35.89
N TYR A 511 -13.39 -13.94 -34.80
CA TYR A 511 -13.00 -14.54 -33.53
C TYR A 511 -14.19 -15.18 -32.82
N VAL A 512 -13.90 -16.15 -31.96
CA VAL A 512 -14.84 -16.77 -31.03
C VAL A 512 -14.29 -16.62 -29.63
N VAL A 513 -15.08 -16.05 -28.72
CA VAL A 513 -14.86 -16.09 -27.27
C VAL A 513 -16.04 -16.81 -26.65
N MET A 514 -15.81 -17.87 -25.89
CA MET A 514 -16.89 -18.59 -25.22
C MET A 514 -16.47 -19.14 -23.88
N ARG A 515 -17.44 -19.28 -22.98
CA ARG A 515 -17.26 -20.03 -21.73
C ARG A 515 -17.87 -21.42 -21.85
N HIS A 516 -17.23 -22.45 -21.29
CA HIS A 516 -17.83 -23.78 -21.27
C HIS A 516 -18.90 -23.89 -20.19
N GLY A 517 -19.93 -24.70 -20.46
CA GLY A 517 -20.93 -25.01 -19.44
C GLY A 517 -20.37 -25.89 -18.33
N VAL A 518 -20.74 -25.56 -17.10
CA VAL A 518 -20.47 -26.37 -15.91
C VAL A 518 -21.79 -26.91 -15.37
N LYS A 519 -21.88 -28.22 -15.11
CA LYS A 519 -23.07 -28.84 -14.54
C LYS A 519 -23.27 -28.38 -13.09
N ASP A 520 -24.47 -27.92 -12.76
CA ASP A 520 -24.87 -27.57 -11.40
C ASP A 520 -25.34 -28.82 -10.64
N LEU A 521 -24.57 -29.23 -9.62
CA LEU A 521 -24.91 -30.39 -8.78
C LEU A 521 -26.13 -30.14 -7.88
N HIS A 522 -26.47 -28.87 -7.59
CA HIS A 522 -27.59 -28.51 -6.72
C HIS A 522 -28.91 -28.33 -7.47
N ALA A 523 -28.88 -28.25 -8.81
CA ALA A 523 -30.08 -28.06 -9.64
C ALA A 523 -30.84 -29.36 -9.96
N ALA A 524 -30.39 -30.52 -9.44
CA ALA A 524 -31.00 -31.83 -9.69
C ALA A 524 -32.45 -32.00 -9.17
N SER A 525 -33.08 -30.96 -8.59
CA SER A 525 -34.47 -31.03 -8.16
C SER A 525 -35.12 -29.65 -8.09
N LYS A 526 -35.55 -29.11 -9.23
CA LYS A 526 -36.68 -28.16 -9.33
C LYS A 526 -37.09 -28.01 -10.79
N THR A 527 -37.91 -28.95 -11.27
CA THR A 527 -38.78 -28.74 -12.44
C THR A 527 -39.86 -27.74 -12.06
N THR A 528 -39.60 -26.44 -12.20
CA THR A 528 -40.66 -25.43 -12.21
C THR A 528 -40.96 -25.06 -13.66
N ASN A 529 -42.08 -25.59 -14.15
CA ASN A 529 -42.70 -25.21 -15.40
C ASN A 529 -43.14 -23.74 -15.31
N ALA A 530 -42.45 -22.86 -16.02
CA ALA A 530 -42.97 -21.55 -16.40
C ALA A 530 -42.50 -21.22 -17.82
N TYR A 531 -43.49 -20.96 -18.67
CA TYR A 531 -43.41 -20.83 -20.12
C TYR A 531 -42.70 -19.56 -20.60
N SER A 532 -41.99 -19.65 -21.73
CA SER A 532 -42.21 -18.76 -22.89
C SER A 532 -41.76 -19.45 -24.19
N SER A 533 -42.59 -19.34 -25.21
CA SER A 533 -42.50 -20.03 -26.50
C SER A 533 -41.76 -19.16 -27.52
N LYS A 534 -40.51 -19.51 -27.87
CA LYS A 534 -39.87 -19.23 -29.18
C LYS A 534 -38.43 -19.73 -29.36
N MET A 535 -37.76 -20.28 -28.34
CA MET A 535 -36.45 -20.93 -28.48
C MET A 535 -36.37 -22.24 -27.69
N PRO A 536 -35.60 -23.25 -28.16
CA PRO A 536 -35.37 -24.48 -27.41
C PRO A 536 -34.70 -24.16 -26.06
N LYS A 537 -35.22 -24.76 -24.99
CA LYS A 537 -34.71 -24.57 -23.63
C LYS A 537 -33.30 -25.15 -23.54
N VAL A 538 -32.29 -24.29 -23.38
CA VAL A 538 -30.92 -24.73 -23.16
C VAL A 538 -30.75 -25.08 -21.69
N GLU A 539 -30.81 -26.37 -21.36
CA GLU A 539 -30.66 -26.85 -19.97
C GLU A 539 -29.22 -26.75 -19.47
N HIS A 540 -28.26 -27.02 -20.35
CA HIS A 540 -26.83 -26.96 -20.08
C HIS A 540 -26.09 -26.34 -21.26
N LEU A 541 -25.14 -25.45 -20.97
CA LEU A 541 -24.31 -24.84 -21.99
C LEU A 541 -23.28 -25.85 -22.52
N GLY A 542 -23.06 -25.84 -23.83
CA GLY A 542 -22.04 -26.68 -24.46
C GLY A 542 -20.61 -26.23 -24.19
N CYS A 543 -19.65 -27.07 -24.56
CA CYS A 543 -18.25 -26.67 -24.70
C CYS A 543 -17.93 -26.37 -26.18
N TYR A 544 -16.67 -26.02 -26.47
CA TYR A 544 -16.20 -25.75 -27.83
C TYR A 544 -16.51 -26.87 -28.85
N PHE A 545 -16.52 -28.13 -28.39
CA PHE A 545 -16.75 -29.31 -29.23
C PHE A 545 -18.21 -29.75 -29.33
N CYS A 546 -19.16 -29.10 -28.66
CA CYS A 546 -20.57 -29.53 -28.68
C CYS A 546 -21.31 -29.18 -29.98
N ASN A 547 -20.88 -28.11 -30.65
CA ASN A 547 -21.58 -27.59 -31.84
C ASN A 547 -21.04 -28.17 -33.15
N ASP A 548 -20.20 -29.20 -33.09
CA ASP A 548 -19.60 -29.82 -34.27
C ASP A 548 -19.78 -31.34 -34.23
N ILE A 549 -20.04 -31.95 -35.39
CA ILE A 549 -20.39 -33.36 -35.55
C ILE A 549 -19.15 -34.20 -35.91
N VAL A 550 -17.94 -33.65 -35.76
CA VAL A 550 -16.68 -34.31 -36.14
C VAL A 550 -15.68 -34.25 -34.98
N ALA A 551 -15.00 -35.37 -34.68
CA ALA A 551 -13.92 -35.40 -33.69
C ALA A 551 -12.74 -34.53 -34.10
N PRO A 552 -11.96 -34.00 -33.13
CA PRO A 552 -10.67 -33.41 -33.44
C PRO A 552 -9.72 -34.48 -34.00
N ALA A 553 -9.40 -34.38 -35.29
CA ALA A 553 -8.38 -35.16 -36.00
C ALA A 553 -7.33 -34.21 -36.60
N ASP A 554 -6.23 -34.74 -37.17
CA ASP A 554 -5.11 -33.96 -37.75
C ASP A 554 -5.60 -32.90 -38.75
N SER A 555 -5.77 -31.68 -38.26
CA SER A 555 -6.33 -30.57 -39.01
C SER A 555 -5.25 -29.68 -39.59
N LEU A 556 -3.96 -30.00 -39.44
CA LEU A 556 -2.83 -29.22 -39.95
C LEU A 556 -2.80 -29.11 -41.48
N LYS A 557 -3.66 -29.83 -42.20
CA LYS A 557 -3.71 -29.85 -43.67
C LYS A 557 -4.84 -29.04 -44.34
N ASP A 558 -6.03 -28.80 -43.75
CA ASP A 558 -7.20 -28.40 -44.58
C ASP A 558 -8.28 -27.41 -44.01
N ARG A 559 -8.07 -26.54 -42.99
CA ARG A 559 -9.12 -25.56 -42.55
C ARG A 559 -8.59 -24.19 -42.11
N THR A 560 -9.39 -23.11 -42.25
CA THR A 560 -8.95 -21.70 -42.01
C THR A 560 -9.22 -21.13 -40.61
N LEU A 561 -10.21 -21.65 -39.87
CA LEU A 561 -10.48 -21.25 -38.48
C LEU A 561 -9.69 -22.15 -37.53
N ASP A 562 -8.98 -21.58 -36.55
CA ASP A 562 -8.01 -22.29 -35.70
C ASP A 562 -6.78 -22.86 -36.44
N GLN A 563 -6.43 -22.36 -37.64
CA GLN A 563 -5.11 -22.57 -38.23
C GLN A 563 -4.30 -21.26 -38.23
N GLN A 564 -3.04 -21.36 -37.77
CA GLN A 564 -1.99 -20.33 -37.90
C GLN A 564 -2.41 -18.95 -37.39
N CYS A 565 -2.41 -18.76 -36.06
CA CYS A 565 -2.61 -17.44 -35.41
C CYS A 565 -1.68 -16.32 -35.91
N THR A 566 -0.65 -16.64 -36.69
CA THR A 566 0.25 -15.71 -37.41
C THR A 566 -0.42 -14.99 -38.59
N VAL A 567 -1.42 -15.59 -39.25
CA VAL A 567 -2.11 -15.03 -40.43
C VAL A 567 -3.48 -14.48 -40.03
N THR A 568 -3.50 -13.61 -39.01
CA THR A 568 -4.72 -12.93 -38.52
C THR A 568 -4.55 -11.42 -38.60
N ARG A 569 -5.66 -10.68 -38.82
CA ARG A 569 -5.64 -9.21 -38.74
C ARG A 569 -5.19 -8.80 -37.31
N PRO A 570 -4.15 -7.95 -37.14
CA PRO A 570 -3.52 -7.74 -35.83
C PRO A 570 -4.46 -7.35 -34.68
N GLY A 571 -5.49 -6.54 -34.94
CA GLY A 571 -6.44 -6.07 -33.92
C GLY A 571 -7.34 -7.14 -33.31
N LEU A 572 -7.52 -8.30 -33.96
CA LEU A 572 -8.38 -9.39 -33.50
C LEU A 572 -8.02 -9.88 -32.11
N SER A 573 -6.74 -10.13 -31.89
CA SER A 573 -6.24 -10.72 -30.66
C SER A 573 -6.48 -9.82 -29.44
N ALA A 574 -6.34 -8.51 -29.61
CA ALA A 574 -6.63 -7.54 -28.54
C ALA A 574 -8.14 -7.49 -28.23
N ILE A 575 -8.99 -7.48 -29.26
CA ILE A 575 -10.45 -7.46 -29.10
C ILE A 575 -10.93 -8.75 -28.42
N ALA A 576 -10.52 -9.91 -28.94
CA ALA A 576 -10.90 -11.21 -28.42
C ALA A 576 -10.36 -11.42 -26.99
N GLY A 577 -9.11 -11.02 -26.72
CA GLY A 577 -8.52 -11.06 -25.38
C GLY A 577 -9.27 -10.19 -24.37
N ALA A 578 -9.70 -8.99 -24.77
CA ALA A 578 -10.52 -8.11 -23.93
C ALA A 578 -11.87 -8.78 -23.61
N TYR A 579 -12.60 -9.27 -24.62
CA TYR A 579 -13.87 -9.97 -24.40
C TYR A 579 -13.73 -11.21 -23.51
N ALA A 580 -12.63 -11.95 -23.63
CA ALA A 580 -12.38 -13.12 -22.79
C ALA A 580 -12.24 -12.74 -21.31
N VAL A 581 -11.52 -11.66 -21.00
CA VAL A 581 -11.35 -11.18 -19.63
C VAL A 581 -12.62 -10.53 -19.09
N GLU A 582 -13.31 -9.70 -19.88
CA GLU A 582 -14.58 -9.10 -19.44
C GLU A 582 -15.63 -10.19 -19.16
N LEU A 583 -15.71 -11.22 -20.01
CA LEU A 583 -16.60 -12.36 -19.77
C LEU A 583 -16.25 -13.10 -18.47
N MET A 584 -14.96 -13.31 -18.19
CA MET A 584 -14.51 -13.87 -16.91
C MET A 584 -15.03 -13.05 -15.74
N VAL A 585 -14.77 -11.73 -15.75
CA VAL A 585 -15.11 -10.85 -14.64
C VAL A 585 -16.61 -10.83 -14.42
N SER A 586 -17.43 -10.75 -15.47
CA SER A 586 -18.89 -10.83 -15.34
C SER A 586 -19.33 -12.18 -14.75
N VAL A 587 -18.79 -13.31 -15.22
CA VAL A 587 -19.11 -14.64 -14.65
C VAL A 587 -18.76 -14.72 -13.17
N LEU A 588 -17.63 -14.15 -12.74
CA LEU A 588 -17.26 -14.12 -11.33
C LEU A 588 -18.25 -13.33 -10.47
N HIS A 589 -18.95 -12.35 -11.01
CA HIS A 589 -19.93 -11.55 -10.25
C HIS A 589 -21.31 -12.19 -10.18
N HIS A 590 -21.57 -13.27 -10.93
CA HIS A 590 -22.81 -14.02 -10.79
C HIS A 590 -22.73 -14.99 -9.58
N GLU A 591 -23.82 -15.09 -8.82
CA GLU A 591 -23.94 -16.01 -7.67
C GLU A 591 -23.60 -17.48 -7.99
N LYS A 592 -23.96 -17.97 -9.18
CA LYS A 592 -23.70 -19.35 -9.65
C LYS A 592 -22.29 -19.53 -10.24
N GLY A 593 -21.51 -18.45 -10.38
CA GLY A 593 -20.17 -18.47 -10.93
C GLY A 593 -20.09 -19.23 -12.27
N PRO A 594 -19.22 -20.25 -12.42
CA PRO A 594 -19.09 -21.01 -13.66
C PRO A 594 -20.39 -21.66 -14.18
N ALA A 595 -21.35 -21.94 -13.28
CA ALA A 595 -22.65 -22.54 -13.62
C ALA A 595 -23.74 -21.50 -13.96
N ALA A 596 -23.38 -20.23 -14.13
CA ALA A 596 -24.31 -19.17 -14.50
C ALA A 596 -25.01 -19.47 -15.84
N PRO A 597 -26.34 -19.23 -15.96
CA PRO A 597 -27.05 -19.31 -17.23
C PRO A 597 -26.52 -18.27 -18.22
N ALA A 598 -26.82 -18.46 -19.51
CA ALA A 598 -26.40 -17.51 -20.54
C ALA A 598 -27.54 -16.57 -20.89
N ASP A 599 -27.25 -15.28 -20.92
CA ASP A 599 -28.20 -14.24 -21.30
C ASP A 599 -28.23 -14.05 -22.82
N THR A 600 -29.39 -13.65 -23.37
CA THR A 600 -29.51 -13.26 -24.79
C THR A 600 -29.86 -11.78 -24.94
N ASN A 601 -29.55 -11.19 -26.10
CA ASN A 601 -29.89 -9.79 -26.41
C ASN A 601 -31.42 -9.48 -26.39
N ASN A 602 -32.27 -10.50 -26.31
CA ASN A 602 -33.74 -10.35 -26.33
C ASN A 602 -34.37 -10.34 -24.93
N ASP A 603 -33.58 -10.55 -23.86
CA ASP A 603 -34.07 -10.34 -22.51
C ASP A 603 -34.14 -8.83 -22.29
N ASP A 604 -35.36 -8.28 -22.19
CA ASP A 604 -35.62 -6.85 -22.10
C ASP A 604 -34.64 -6.17 -21.12
N LEU A 605 -33.84 -5.21 -21.62
CA LEU A 605 -32.90 -4.37 -20.85
C LEU A 605 -33.56 -3.59 -19.69
N SER A 606 -34.88 -3.69 -19.52
CA SER A 606 -35.67 -3.14 -18.41
C SER A 606 -35.68 -4.05 -17.17
N SER A 607 -35.22 -5.30 -17.29
CA SER A 607 -34.98 -6.21 -16.17
C SER A 607 -33.55 -6.04 -15.64
N ALA A 608 -33.37 -6.16 -14.31
CA ALA A 608 -32.07 -6.03 -13.67
C ALA A 608 -31.05 -6.96 -14.35
N THR A 609 -29.94 -6.40 -14.83
CA THR A 609 -28.87 -7.16 -15.48
C THR A 609 -28.39 -8.27 -14.55
N SER A 610 -28.06 -9.44 -15.11
CA SER A 610 -27.63 -10.63 -14.36
C SER A 610 -26.41 -10.37 -13.46
N THR A 611 -25.63 -9.35 -13.79
CA THR A 611 -24.49 -8.87 -13.00
C THR A 611 -24.44 -7.34 -12.99
N PRO A 612 -23.71 -6.74 -12.02
CA PRO A 612 -23.42 -5.31 -12.02
C PRO A 612 -22.59 -4.83 -13.25
N LEU A 613 -22.06 -5.74 -14.06
CA LEU A 613 -21.26 -5.44 -15.26
C LEU A 613 -22.02 -5.71 -16.57
N GLY A 614 -23.30 -6.06 -16.49
CA GLY A 614 -24.15 -6.36 -17.66
C GLY A 614 -24.44 -7.84 -17.80
N ILE A 615 -24.59 -8.27 -19.07
CA ILE A 615 -25.00 -9.63 -19.43
C ILE A 615 -23.83 -10.63 -19.45
N ILE A 616 -24.16 -11.92 -19.33
CA ILE A 616 -23.21 -13.03 -19.40
C ILE A 616 -23.52 -13.93 -20.60
N PRO A 617 -22.95 -13.66 -21.78
CA PRO A 617 -23.16 -14.51 -22.94
C PRO A 617 -22.51 -15.90 -22.77
N HIS A 618 -22.98 -16.88 -23.55
CA HIS A 618 -22.30 -18.16 -23.71
C HIS A 618 -21.15 -18.02 -24.73
N GLN A 619 -21.47 -17.61 -25.96
CA GLN A 619 -20.49 -17.41 -27.05
C GLN A 619 -20.64 -16.02 -27.65
N ILE A 620 -19.51 -15.37 -27.91
CA ILE A 620 -19.38 -14.11 -28.64
C ILE A 620 -18.61 -14.42 -29.92
N ARG A 621 -19.25 -14.21 -31.07
CA ARG A 621 -18.60 -14.33 -32.38
C ARG A 621 -18.49 -12.95 -33.01
N GLY A 622 -17.28 -12.49 -33.24
CA GLY A 622 -17.06 -11.19 -33.86
C GLY A 622 -16.50 -11.30 -35.27
N PHE A 623 -16.92 -10.35 -36.11
CA PHE A 623 -16.54 -10.25 -37.52
C PHE A 623 -16.00 -8.83 -37.77
N LEU A 624 -14.70 -8.68 -37.99
CA LEU A 624 -14.10 -7.35 -38.21
C LEU A 624 -14.40 -6.79 -39.60
N THR A 625 -14.84 -7.62 -40.54
CA THR A 625 -15.24 -7.16 -41.87
C THR A 625 -16.48 -6.28 -41.79
N ASN A 626 -17.43 -6.61 -40.91
CA ASN A 626 -18.68 -5.87 -40.72
C ASN A 626 -18.76 -5.14 -39.37
N PHE A 627 -17.70 -5.19 -38.55
CA PHE A 627 -17.66 -4.65 -37.19
C PHE A 627 -18.86 -5.06 -36.32
N ASN A 628 -19.23 -6.33 -36.39
CA ASN A 628 -20.40 -6.88 -35.69
C ASN A 628 -20.02 -8.02 -34.74
N ASN A 629 -20.75 -8.14 -33.63
CA ASN A 629 -20.67 -9.24 -32.67
C ASN A 629 -22.02 -9.94 -32.55
N MET A 630 -22.01 -11.27 -32.67
CA MET A 630 -23.16 -12.14 -32.51
C MET A 630 -23.05 -12.91 -31.21
N LEU A 631 -24.12 -12.90 -30.41
CA LEU A 631 -24.23 -13.72 -29.22
C LEU A 631 -24.96 -15.03 -29.57
N ILE A 632 -24.35 -16.16 -29.23
CA ILE A 632 -24.88 -17.49 -29.55
C ILE A 632 -24.89 -18.33 -28.28
N ILE A 633 -25.97 -19.10 -28.11
CA ILE A 633 -26.05 -20.12 -27.06
C ILE A 633 -26.05 -21.50 -27.72
N GLY A 634 -24.99 -22.27 -27.49
CA GLY A 634 -24.92 -23.69 -27.80
C GLY A 634 -25.40 -24.57 -26.64
N GLN A 635 -26.17 -25.60 -26.94
CA GLN A 635 -26.59 -26.62 -25.96
C GLN A 635 -25.51 -27.69 -25.81
N ALA A 636 -25.37 -28.24 -24.60
CA ALA A 636 -24.52 -29.40 -24.36
C ALA A 636 -25.01 -30.60 -25.16
N TYR A 637 -24.12 -31.18 -25.95
CA TYR A 637 -24.41 -32.33 -26.79
C TYR A 637 -24.07 -33.63 -26.06
N ASP A 638 -25.01 -34.58 -26.03
CA ASP A 638 -24.91 -35.86 -25.34
C ASP A 638 -23.83 -36.78 -25.95
N LYS A 639 -23.55 -36.64 -27.26
CA LYS A 639 -22.46 -37.35 -27.96
C LYS A 639 -21.21 -36.48 -28.16
N CYS A 640 -21.05 -35.38 -27.42
CA CYS A 640 -19.85 -34.55 -27.48
C CYS A 640 -18.57 -35.33 -27.18
N THR A 641 -17.53 -35.16 -27.99
CA THR A 641 -16.22 -35.84 -27.84
C THR A 641 -15.37 -35.34 -26.68
N ALA A 642 -15.77 -34.25 -26.00
CA ALA A 642 -14.99 -33.66 -24.91
C ALA A 642 -15.73 -33.61 -23.56
N CYS A 643 -17.02 -33.25 -23.54
CA CYS A 643 -17.76 -33.00 -22.29
C CYS A 643 -19.01 -33.90 -22.10
N SER A 644 -19.20 -34.92 -22.93
CA SER A 644 -20.29 -35.89 -22.72
C SER A 644 -20.04 -36.72 -21.46
N ASP A 645 -21.12 -37.23 -20.85
CA ASP A 645 -21.00 -38.07 -19.65
C ASP A 645 -20.18 -39.33 -19.92
N LYS A 646 -20.30 -39.91 -21.12
CA LYS A 646 -19.48 -41.08 -21.54
C LYS A 646 -17.99 -40.80 -21.48
N ILE A 647 -17.55 -39.64 -21.97
CA ILE A 647 -16.13 -39.24 -21.98
C ILE A 647 -15.64 -38.98 -20.55
N LEU A 648 -16.44 -38.28 -19.75
CA LEU A 648 -16.08 -37.94 -18.38
C LEU A 648 -16.02 -39.19 -17.48
N GLU A 649 -16.94 -40.14 -17.67
CA GLU A 649 -16.96 -41.43 -16.97
C GLU A 649 -15.77 -42.30 -17.38
N GLU A 650 -15.48 -42.42 -18.68
CA GLU A 650 -14.34 -43.20 -19.18
C GLU A 650 -13.01 -42.64 -18.65
N TYR A 651 -12.82 -41.32 -18.65
CA TYR A 651 -11.65 -40.69 -18.06
C TYR A 651 -11.56 -40.94 -16.55
N LYS A 652 -12.69 -40.91 -15.83
CA LYS A 652 -12.73 -41.17 -14.39
C LYS A 652 -12.37 -42.62 -14.04
N ILE A 653 -12.73 -43.58 -14.89
CA ILE A 653 -12.46 -45.01 -14.68
C ILE A 653 -11.03 -45.36 -15.11
N ASN A 654 -10.62 -44.96 -16.32
CA ASN A 654 -9.42 -45.45 -16.97
C ASN A 654 -8.24 -44.44 -16.98
N GLY A 655 -8.48 -43.19 -16.58
CA GLY A 655 -7.44 -42.18 -16.39
C GLY A 655 -6.51 -42.01 -17.60
N TYR A 656 -5.20 -42.17 -17.38
CA TYR A 656 -4.20 -42.03 -18.43
C TYR A 656 -4.32 -43.07 -19.56
N GLU A 657 -4.77 -44.30 -19.27
CA GLU A 657 -4.93 -45.34 -20.31
C GLU A 657 -6.04 -44.99 -21.31
N PHE A 658 -7.06 -44.23 -20.87
CA PHE A 658 -8.02 -43.63 -21.79
C PHE A 658 -7.36 -42.57 -22.66
N LEU A 659 -6.62 -41.64 -22.06
CA LEU A 659 -5.94 -40.57 -22.79
C LEU A 659 -4.94 -41.10 -23.83
N LYS A 660 -4.19 -42.14 -23.47
CA LYS A 660 -3.27 -42.83 -24.37
C LYS A 660 -3.98 -43.32 -25.64
N ARG A 661 -5.10 -44.02 -25.47
CA ARG A 661 -5.94 -44.49 -26.60
C ARG A 661 -6.46 -43.34 -27.46
N VAL A 662 -6.81 -42.20 -26.86
CA VAL A 662 -7.25 -40.99 -27.60
C VAL A 662 -6.12 -40.35 -28.40
N PHE A 663 -4.90 -40.32 -27.86
CA PHE A 663 -3.76 -39.74 -28.59
C PHE A 663 -3.33 -40.65 -29.76
N ASP A 664 -3.36 -41.97 -29.56
CA ASP A 664 -2.94 -42.94 -30.57
C ASP A 664 -3.99 -43.19 -31.67
N SER A 665 -5.27 -42.87 -31.44
CA SER A 665 -6.38 -43.11 -32.40
C SER A 665 -7.20 -41.85 -32.69
N SER A 666 -7.40 -41.55 -33.97
CA SER A 666 -8.28 -40.46 -34.42
C SER A 666 -9.77 -40.79 -34.37
N THR A 667 -10.16 -42.07 -34.35
CA THR A 667 -11.57 -42.52 -34.41
C THR A 667 -12.15 -42.90 -33.05
N TYR A 668 -11.30 -43.21 -32.07
CA TYR A 668 -11.72 -43.76 -30.78
C TYR A 668 -12.74 -42.87 -30.03
N LEU A 669 -12.59 -41.55 -30.12
CA LEU A 669 -13.53 -40.60 -29.53
C LEU A 669 -14.93 -40.69 -30.15
N GLU A 670 -15.02 -40.88 -31.48
CA GLU A 670 -16.31 -40.96 -32.19
C GLU A 670 -17.02 -42.29 -31.93
N GLU A 671 -16.25 -43.38 -31.82
CA GLU A 671 -16.74 -44.70 -31.45
C GLU A 671 -17.33 -44.70 -30.04
N LEU A 672 -16.62 -44.11 -29.07
CA LEU A 672 -17.03 -44.06 -27.67
C LEU A 672 -18.29 -43.22 -27.47
N THR A 673 -18.40 -42.06 -28.12
CA THR A 673 -19.58 -41.21 -27.98
C THR A 673 -20.79 -41.72 -28.77
N GLY A 674 -20.57 -42.55 -29.79
CA GLY A 674 -21.60 -43.02 -30.72
C GLY A 674 -21.86 -42.05 -31.87
N LEU A 675 -20.90 -41.17 -32.15
CA LEU A 675 -20.86 -40.33 -33.36
C LEU A 675 -20.61 -41.19 -34.60
N ALA A 676 -19.73 -42.19 -34.52
CA ALA A 676 -19.44 -43.09 -35.64
C ALA A 676 -20.70 -43.81 -36.15
N LYS A 677 -21.58 -44.24 -35.24
CA LYS A 677 -22.88 -44.82 -35.59
C LYS A 677 -23.82 -43.81 -36.25
N LEU A 678 -23.80 -42.56 -35.79
CA LEU A 678 -24.63 -41.49 -36.35
C LEU A 678 -24.17 -41.12 -37.77
N HIS A 679 -22.86 -41.10 -38.04
CA HIS A 679 -22.33 -40.92 -39.40
C HIS A 679 -22.76 -42.06 -40.30
N GLN A 680 -22.62 -43.32 -39.86
CA GLN A 680 -23.08 -44.49 -40.61
C GLN A 680 -24.60 -44.45 -40.88
N GLU A 681 -25.41 -44.05 -39.89
CA GLU A 681 -26.86 -43.89 -40.05
C GLU A 681 -27.21 -42.75 -41.01
N SER A 682 -26.45 -41.65 -40.99
CA SER A 682 -26.63 -40.52 -41.90
C SER A 682 -26.21 -40.84 -43.33
N GLU A 683 -25.12 -41.59 -43.52
CA GLU A 683 -24.67 -42.08 -44.83
C GLU A 683 -25.67 -43.09 -45.38
N ALA A 684 -26.21 -43.98 -44.54
CA ALA A 684 -27.25 -44.94 -44.94
C ALA A 684 -28.61 -44.27 -45.25
N ALA A 685 -28.90 -43.11 -44.65
CA ALA A 685 -30.12 -42.34 -44.93
C ALA A 685 -29.97 -41.37 -46.12
N GLY A 686 -28.74 -41.18 -46.64
CA GLY A 686 -28.41 -40.25 -47.72
C GLY A 686 -28.67 -40.76 -49.13
N ASP A 687 -29.19 -41.98 -49.30
CA ASP A 687 -29.51 -42.59 -50.61
C ASP A 687 -30.94 -42.23 -51.07
N PHE A 688 -31.31 -40.94 -50.95
CA PHE A 688 -32.49 -40.38 -51.63
C PHE A 688 -32.01 -39.72 -52.93
N ASP A 689 -32.06 -40.49 -54.02
CA ASP A 689 -32.05 -39.96 -55.38
C ASP A 689 -33.17 -38.91 -55.48
N TRP A 690 -32.78 -37.65 -55.67
CA TRP A 690 -33.69 -36.67 -56.23
C TRP A 690 -33.83 -37.03 -57.70
N ASP A 691 -34.75 -37.95 -58.00
CA ASP A 691 -35.18 -38.22 -59.37
C ASP A 691 -35.64 -36.90 -59.99
N GLU A 692 -34.82 -36.35 -60.89
CA GLU A 692 -35.19 -35.31 -61.83
C GLU A 692 -36.22 -35.89 -62.82
N GLU A 693 -37.50 -35.89 -62.45
CA GLU A 693 -38.58 -35.95 -63.44
C GLU A 693 -39.60 -34.83 -63.18
N ASP A 694 -39.92 -34.14 -64.29
CA ASP A 694 -41.03 -33.21 -64.53
C ASP A 694 -40.87 -31.76 -63.99
N THR A 695 -40.89 -30.70 -64.79
CA THR A 695 -41.64 -30.49 -66.05
C THR A 695 -41.17 -29.22 -66.77
N GLU A 696 -41.12 -29.28 -68.11
CA GLU A 696 -41.23 -28.12 -68.99
C GLU A 696 -42.53 -27.36 -68.70
N LEU A 697 -42.44 -26.03 -68.51
CA LEU A 697 -43.24 -24.98 -69.19
C LEU A 697 -42.89 -23.57 -68.67
#